data_AF-A0A9X3X5H9-F1
#
_entry.id   AF-A0A9X3X5H9-F1
#
_cell.length_a   1.000
_cell.length_b   1.000
_cell.length_c   1.000
_cell.angle_alpha   90.00
_cell.angle_beta   90.00
_cell.angle_gamma   90.00
#
_symmetry.space_group_name_H-M   'P 1'
#
loop_
_entity.id
_entity.type
_entity.pdbx_description
1 polymer ?
#
loop_
_entity_poly.entity_id
_entity_poly.type
_entity_poly.pdbx_seq_one_letter_code
_entity_poly.pdbx_strand_id
1 'polypeptide(L)'
;MRPRLAALSLATILGAACSPAATDHTGVPAQPTAPASSAVASASASAATSAAPPKAPSPSELIRSLKAETACALPTSTPPTTALADLKLFTPVEPRCGGFDCDFVEKTPKGEDACFISNEAIRRVEPKARAGGAAQKPASAPWDGVKKPRFLDRIDAHVHLTDVEHARLRENGFVALDRLPYLDYANAFHDVFQEELPLYVGPDPILHAVFRATELSLARIERTRLQPALESMLKKLRKALAASGASIDETTRKDLDLYLALAAAHVPQKTNTPLSLFGQDNQVEALLSAERDRKLTPVELFGRTRMIDFTQFEPRGHYADNTFFDQVKMEVWQSDAYFAAIMWLSRLEWNLVSRDSRSSHPDATPDPRETPREARAALALAELAQKSGALAEIGLFEEIYGAFAGRREDVGVPDLLRLMQKGGFTAKDPAAPEKLRLVIGDGFRRTARVHFMPQGVTNLPVISTLLGMRIVPDIAPLGRLVHDDVQGRSEIGAADVAYLLGHDRAATYLKNDLDRFPDLRPALDTARAELATGAAKGRDVQASFLRAILALRKDPEGARPSFMAKDAYADLRLGSALVGYAQLRHTFVLIAGQGYDAYGCAIPDAYVEPLVPFYDALIAHVENLRKVASGGFDGLLRVLGTLRAIARTELARGAPTPDQATWLAMVAEHIPLGGYGGDSGEPPKWTGWYFDMFEDREIGATRAADLVADYFTLTSANQVAYLGADGPRLGVFVVDTGGEPRAMVGPVARGYEIHAPLEKRLDDQTARTHLDKRAPWRESFATAPVPDPSIGLAGNVHACARDGKLEARLVLASDRDLGPVAVTLLDHHGDPLVPALTQDVGAGFSVYSFRFPEIPWPPPEPTQGQRRASRPRSRASSPVEAIVVRIEDLARAGAGRGAFTRVTSPSVFSGKDYTPDLPTRPRGTFFSLGER
;
A
#
# COMPACT_ATOMS: atom_id res chain seq x y z
N MET A 1 40.08 23.40 -5.27
CA MET A 1 40.31 24.55 -4.34
C MET A 1 39.13 25.50 -4.44
N ARG A 2 38.71 26.14 -3.33
CA ARG A 2 37.68 27.22 -3.28
C ARG A 2 38.37 28.60 -3.43
N PRO A 3 37.68 29.69 -3.84
CA PRO A 3 36.76 30.50 -2.99
C PRO A 3 35.36 30.66 -3.63
N ARG A 4 34.20 30.72 -2.94
CA ARG A 4 33.68 31.63 -1.88
C ARG A 4 33.54 33.12 -2.30
N LEU A 5 32.33 33.58 -2.66
CA LEU A 5 31.50 34.52 -1.85
C LEU A 5 30.15 34.94 -2.50
N ALA A 6 29.28 35.51 -1.67
CA ALA A 6 27.82 35.65 -1.75
C ALA A 6 27.19 36.71 -2.70
N ALA A 7 25.93 36.43 -3.08
CA ALA A 7 24.71 37.31 -3.09
C ALA A 7 24.64 38.65 -3.87
N LEU A 8 23.56 38.84 -4.66
CA LEU A 8 22.36 39.64 -4.29
C LEU A 8 21.26 39.58 -5.39
N SER A 9 20.03 40.03 -5.07
CA SER A 9 18.86 40.08 -5.97
C SER A 9 18.20 41.47 -5.98
N LEU A 10 17.76 42.00 -7.14
CA LEU A 10 16.38 42.47 -7.46
C LEU A 10 16.29 43.29 -8.79
N ALA A 11 15.07 43.54 -9.27
CA ALA A 11 14.72 44.20 -10.55
C ALA A 11 13.82 45.45 -10.38
N THR A 12 13.56 46.22 -11.46
CA THR A 12 12.47 47.24 -11.69
C THR A 12 12.52 47.75 -13.16
N ILE A 13 11.68 48.65 -13.72
CA ILE A 13 10.21 48.86 -13.88
C ILE A 13 10.03 49.94 -15.00
N LEU A 14 8.99 49.89 -15.87
CA LEU A 14 8.38 51.05 -16.63
C LEU A 14 7.16 50.57 -17.48
N GLY A 15 6.03 51.29 -17.71
CA GLY A 15 5.47 52.52 -17.10
C GLY A 15 4.29 53.20 -17.87
N ALA A 16 3.51 54.07 -17.17
CA ALA A 16 2.59 55.18 -17.62
C ALA A 16 1.16 54.88 -18.23
N ALA A 17 0.14 55.80 -18.30
CA ALA A 17 -0.32 56.92 -17.41
C ALA A 17 -1.67 57.65 -17.81
N CYS A 18 -2.60 57.86 -16.85
CA CYS A 18 -3.38 59.11 -16.51
C CYS A 18 -4.65 59.69 -17.28
N SER A 19 -5.43 60.50 -16.52
CA SER A 19 -6.81 61.11 -16.76
C SER A 19 -6.78 62.68 -16.86
N PRO A 20 -7.88 63.52 -16.93
CA PRO A 20 -8.94 63.74 -15.87
C PRO A 20 -10.32 64.45 -16.25
N ALA A 21 -11.08 64.94 -15.23
CA ALA A 21 -12.02 66.12 -15.17
C ALA A 21 -13.58 66.01 -15.39
N ALA A 22 -14.35 66.99 -14.84
CA ALA A 22 -15.82 66.91 -14.50
C ALA A 22 -16.59 68.27 -14.47
N THR A 23 -17.95 68.29 -14.38
CA THR A 23 -18.86 69.30 -13.72
C THR A 23 -20.39 68.99 -13.82
N ASP A 24 -21.10 69.15 -12.69
CA ASP A 24 -22.41 69.82 -12.31
C ASP A 24 -23.49 70.29 -13.36
N HIS A 25 -24.81 70.54 -13.10
CA HIS A 25 -25.72 70.50 -11.90
C HIS A 25 -27.25 70.70 -12.24
N THR A 26 -28.19 70.22 -11.40
CA THR A 26 -29.48 70.83 -10.86
C THR A 26 -30.81 70.01 -10.86
N GLY A 27 -31.50 69.96 -9.70
CA GLY A 27 -32.99 69.86 -9.55
C GLY A 27 -33.56 68.95 -8.43
N VAL A 28 -34.16 69.49 -7.35
CA VAL A 28 -34.82 68.74 -6.22
C VAL A 28 -36.03 69.54 -5.65
N PRO A 29 -37.07 68.96 -5.01
CA PRO A 29 -37.13 68.67 -3.54
C PRO A 29 -37.77 67.29 -3.20
N ALA A 30 -37.77 66.70 -1.99
CA ALA A 30 -37.51 67.16 -0.60
C ALA A 30 -36.79 66.08 0.28
N GLN A 31 -36.57 66.38 1.57
CA GLN A 31 -35.57 65.78 2.50
C GLN A 31 -36.20 65.43 3.89
N PRO A 32 -35.48 65.03 4.98
CA PRO A 32 -34.09 64.51 5.16
C PRO A 32 -33.91 63.32 6.17
N THR A 33 -32.74 62.62 6.17
CA THR A 33 -31.70 62.62 7.25
C THR A 33 -30.51 61.63 7.07
N ALA A 34 -29.30 62.20 7.06
CA ALA A 34 -27.91 61.78 7.39
C ALA A 34 -27.51 60.36 7.94
N PRO A 35 -26.20 59.97 7.91
CA PRO A 35 -25.06 60.43 7.08
C PRO A 35 -24.13 59.31 6.49
N ALA A 36 -23.15 59.75 5.68
CA ALA A 36 -22.31 58.99 4.73
C ALA A 36 -21.02 58.30 5.24
N SER A 37 -20.40 57.49 4.35
CA SER A 37 -18.98 57.07 4.40
C SER A 37 -18.30 57.27 3.03
N SER A 38 -17.03 57.66 3.00
CA SER A 38 -16.31 58.15 1.80
C SER A 38 -15.10 57.28 1.39
N ALA A 39 -14.87 57.14 0.07
CA ALA A 39 -13.56 56.88 -0.53
C ALA A 39 -12.81 58.23 -0.76
N VAL A 40 -11.55 58.37 -1.17
CA VAL A 40 -10.63 57.63 -2.07
C VAL A 40 -9.18 58.02 -1.70
N ALA A 41 -8.17 57.21 -2.06
CA ALA A 41 -6.86 57.63 -2.67
C ALA A 41 -5.64 56.80 -2.22
N SER A 42 -4.82 56.42 -3.20
CA SER A 42 -3.50 55.82 -3.03
C SER A 42 -2.39 56.86 -3.21
N ALA A 43 -1.41 56.88 -2.31
CA ALA A 43 -0.17 57.64 -2.48
C ALA A 43 1.04 56.69 -2.39
N SER A 44 1.97 56.80 -3.36
CA SER A 44 3.23 56.07 -3.35
C SER A 44 4.31 56.83 -2.58
N ALA A 45 4.90 56.21 -1.56
CA ALA A 45 6.08 56.69 -0.87
C ALA A 45 7.16 55.59 -0.85
N SER A 46 8.43 56.00 -0.99
CA SER A 46 9.57 55.09 -1.07
C SER A 46 9.96 54.49 0.27
N ALA A 47 10.31 53.20 0.24
CA ALA A 47 11.34 52.57 1.06
C ALA A 47 11.42 52.97 2.56
N ALA A 48 10.58 52.34 3.36
CA ALA A 48 11.05 51.77 4.62
C ALA A 48 10.69 50.29 4.63
N THR A 49 11.68 49.41 4.69
CA THR A 49 11.46 47.98 4.87
C THR A 49 11.02 47.74 6.33
N SER A 50 9.74 48.00 6.63
CA SER A 50 9.16 47.41 7.83
C SER A 50 9.19 45.91 7.62
N ALA A 51 9.99 45.21 8.43
CA ALA A 51 9.81 43.78 8.59
C ALA A 51 8.34 43.57 8.95
N ALA A 52 7.67 42.65 8.25
CA ALA A 52 6.34 42.21 8.69
C ALA A 52 6.44 41.88 10.19
N PRO A 53 5.50 42.37 11.04
CA PRO A 53 5.58 42.12 12.47
C PRO A 53 5.74 40.62 12.67
N PRO A 54 6.65 40.18 13.57
CA PRO A 54 6.95 38.76 13.72
C PRO A 54 5.63 38.02 13.93
N LYS A 55 5.37 37.04 13.05
CA LYS A 55 4.14 36.26 13.07
C LYS A 55 3.96 35.74 14.50
N ALA A 56 2.81 36.02 15.10
CA ALA A 56 2.57 35.63 16.48
C ALA A 56 2.83 34.11 16.61
N PRO A 57 3.61 33.67 17.61
CA PRO A 57 4.01 32.28 17.72
C PRO A 57 2.78 31.39 17.81
N SER A 58 2.81 30.26 17.11
CA SER A 58 1.69 29.32 17.12
C SER A 58 1.42 28.81 18.54
N PRO A 59 0.21 28.30 18.85
CA PRO A 59 -0.06 27.62 20.11
C PRO A 59 0.97 26.51 20.43
N SER A 60 1.44 25.78 19.43
CA SER A 60 2.48 24.74 19.54
C SER A 60 3.85 25.32 19.91
N GLU A 61 4.25 26.43 19.29
CA GLU A 61 5.49 27.15 19.59
C GLU A 61 5.47 27.76 21.00
N LEU A 62 4.34 28.33 21.41
CA LEU A 62 4.11 28.85 22.77
C LEU A 62 4.23 27.74 23.83
N ILE A 63 3.61 26.58 23.61
CA ILE A 63 3.67 25.46 24.56
C ILE A 63 5.06 24.82 24.60
N ARG A 64 5.75 24.66 23.46
CA ARG A 64 7.10 24.08 23.41
C ARG A 64 8.18 24.98 24.03
N SER A 65 7.97 26.30 24.03
CA SER A 65 8.91 27.27 24.62
C SER A 65 8.67 27.54 26.11
N LEU A 66 7.56 27.06 26.68
CA LEU A 66 7.19 27.28 28.08
C LEU A 66 8.03 26.43 29.05
N LYS A 67 8.77 27.10 29.93
CA LYS A 67 9.56 26.44 30.99
C LYS A 67 8.68 25.94 32.13
N ALA A 68 9.11 24.86 32.78
CA ALA A 68 8.36 24.24 33.87
C ALA A 68 8.12 25.21 35.04
N GLU A 69 9.10 26.03 35.41
CA GLU A 69 8.97 27.03 36.47
C GLU A 69 7.90 28.07 36.13
N THR A 70 7.82 28.47 34.85
CA THR A 70 6.81 29.42 34.36
C THR A 70 5.43 28.78 34.33
N ALA A 71 5.29 27.54 33.84
CA ALA A 71 4.04 26.79 33.87
C ALA A 71 3.50 26.59 35.30
N CYS A 72 4.39 26.30 36.25
CA CYS A 72 4.06 26.18 37.68
C CYS A 72 3.75 27.52 38.37
N ALA A 73 4.05 28.66 37.74
CA ALA A 73 3.75 30.00 38.24
C ALA A 73 2.47 30.63 37.64
N LEU A 74 1.93 30.07 36.55
CA LEU A 74 0.70 30.58 35.93
C LEU A 74 -0.49 30.53 36.90
N PRO A 75 -1.42 31.50 36.83
CA PRO A 75 -2.66 31.47 37.61
C PRO A 75 -3.58 30.33 37.13
N THR A 76 -4.40 29.83 38.05
CA THR A 76 -5.44 28.83 37.77
C THR A 76 -6.82 29.47 37.92
N SER A 77 -7.72 29.20 36.97
CA SER A 77 -9.07 29.76 36.93
C SER A 77 -10.09 28.97 37.77
N THR A 78 -9.78 27.71 38.09
CA THR A 78 -10.63 26.82 38.91
C THR A 78 -9.84 26.16 40.04
N PRO A 79 -10.50 25.67 41.10
CA PRO A 79 -9.86 24.83 42.11
C PRO A 79 -9.22 23.56 41.50
N PRO A 80 -8.17 23.02 42.11
CA PRO A 80 -7.51 21.80 41.65
C PRO A 80 -8.33 20.54 41.95
N THR A 81 -8.32 19.58 41.03
CA THR A 81 -8.95 18.26 41.21
C THR A 81 -7.98 17.29 41.90
N THR A 82 -8.47 16.38 42.74
CA THR A 82 -7.62 15.44 43.51
C THR A 82 -7.64 14.03 42.91
N ALA A 83 -6.52 13.31 43.03
CA ALA A 83 -6.35 11.93 42.55
C ALA A 83 -7.34 10.93 43.16
N LEU A 84 -7.60 9.83 42.43
CA LEU A 84 -8.35 8.67 42.91
C LEU A 84 -7.54 7.87 43.95
N ALA A 85 -8.22 7.03 44.75
CA ALA A 85 -7.61 6.26 45.83
C ALA A 85 -6.84 5.01 45.35
N ASP A 86 -5.97 4.46 46.22
CA ASP A 86 -5.33 3.12 46.15
C ASP A 86 -4.25 2.85 45.06
N LEU A 87 -3.57 3.87 44.54
CA LEU A 87 -2.41 3.71 43.63
C LEU A 87 -1.23 2.91 44.27
N LYS A 88 -0.82 1.79 43.64
CA LYS A 88 0.37 0.99 44.01
C LYS A 88 1.51 1.13 42.99
N LEU A 89 2.75 1.20 43.49
CA LEU A 89 3.97 1.29 42.67
C LEU A 89 4.71 -0.05 42.62
N PHE A 90 5.15 -0.46 41.42
CA PHE A 90 5.85 -1.72 41.15
C PHE A 90 7.33 -1.71 41.60
N THR A 91 7.91 -2.88 41.92
CA THR A 91 9.35 -3.04 42.22
C THR A 91 9.86 -4.43 41.78
N PRO A 92 10.82 -4.53 40.86
CA PRO A 92 11.29 -5.82 40.31
C PRO A 92 12.36 -6.52 41.16
N VAL A 93 12.52 -7.84 40.94
CA VAL A 93 13.58 -8.69 41.51
C VAL A 93 14.68 -8.95 40.47
N GLU A 94 15.95 -8.79 40.83
CA GLU A 94 17.10 -8.98 39.91
C GLU A 94 17.62 -10.44 39.91
N PRO A 95 17.69 -11.12 38.75
CA PRO A 95 18.32 -12.45 38.63
C PRO A 95 19.86 -12.36 38.60
N ARG A 96 20.55 -13.41 39.07
CA ARG A 96 22.02 -13.51 39.02
C ARG A 96 22.49 -14.34 37.82
N CYS A 97 23.06 -13.68 36.81
CA CYS A 97 23.67 -14.33 35.65
C CYS A 97 25.15 -14.69 35.90
N GLY A 98 25.64 -15.74 35.24
CA GLY A 98 27.01 -16.25 35.37
C GLY A 98 28.03 -15.67 34.37
N GLY A 99 27.62 -14.70 33.54
CA GLY A 99 28.41 -14.12 32.46
C GLY A 99 27.95 -12.70 32.09
N PHE A 100 28.46 -12.17 30.98
CA PHE A 100 28.09 -10.82 30.50
C PHE A 100 26.69 -10.76 29.87
N ASP A 101 26.25 -11.83 29.21
CA ASP A 101 24.91 -11.96 28.61
C ASP A 101 24.06 -12.98 29.39
N CYS A 102 22.75 -12.71 29.46
CA CYS A 102 21.77 -13.45 30.27
C CYS A 102 20.78 -14.26 29.41
N ASP A 103 21.19 -14.73 28.22
CA ASP A 103 20.29 -15.26 27.18
C ASP A 103 19.44 -16.47 27.60
N PHE A 104 19.88 -17.22 28.61
CA PHE A 104 19.12 -18.34 29.19
C PHE A 104 19.56 -18.65 30.63
N VAL A 105 18.66 -19.25 31.41
CA VAL A 105 18.98 -19.81 32.73
C VAL A 105 19.03 -21.34 32.65
N GLU A 106 20.23 -21.90 32.59
CA GLU A 106 20.40 -23.35 32.43
C GLU A 106 20.00 -24.13 33.69
N LYS A 107 20.31 -23.60 34.87
CA LYS A 107 20.13 -24.26 36.19
C LYS A 107 19.21 -23.46 37.09
N THR A 108 18.32 -24.15 37.80
CA THR A 108 17.44 -23.55 38.81
C THR A 108 18.24 -23.08 40.04
N PRO A 109 18.01 -21.87 40.57
CA PRO A 109 18.60 -21.40 41.82
C PRO A 109 18.28 -22.31 43.01
N LYS A 110 19.23 -22.42 43.95
CA LYS A 110 19.10 -23.31 45.11
C LYS A 110 18.05 -22.77 46.09
N GLY A 111 16.93 -23.48 46.23
CA GLY A 111 15.79 -23.12 47.10
C GLY A 111 14.52 -22.71 46.34
N GLU A 112 14.51 -22.76 45.00
CA GLU A 112 13.33 -22.45 44.19
C GLU A 112 12.80 -23.73 43.50
N ASP A 113 11.94 -24.46 44.21
CA ASP A 113 11.80 -25.90 43.97
C ASP A 113 10.73 -26.34 42.93
N ALA A 114 9.83 -25.47 42.47
CA ALA A 114 8.67 -25.89 41.63
C ALA A 114 8.38 -25.06 40.35
N CYS A 115 8.48 -23.73 40.38
CA CYS A 115 7.99 -22.86 39.30
C CYS A 115 9.07 -22.02 38.59
N PHE A 116 10.34 -22.15 38.97
CA PHE A 116 11.43 -21.40 38.34
C PHE A 116 11.72 -21.92 36.93
N ILE A 117 11.63 -21.05 35.92
CA ILE A 117 11.88 -21.39 34.51
C ILE A 117 13.38 -21.61 34.28
N SER A 118 13.78 -22.86 34.04
CA SER A 118 15.13 -23.24 33.61
C SER A 118 15.11 -24.38 32.60
N ASN A 119 16.14 -24.46 31.75
CA ASN A 119 16.27 -25.54 30.77
C ASN A 119 16.33 -26.93 31.43
N GLU A 120 17.00 -27.04 32.59
CA GLU A 120 17.03 -28.26 33.40
C GLU A 120 15.63 -28.68 33.89
N ALA A 121 14.85 -27.73 34.41
CA ALA A 121 13.50 -28.00 34.92
C ALA A 121 12.56 -28.50 33.81
N ILE A 122 12.64 -27.91 32.61
CA ILE A 122 11.85 -28.32 31.43
C ILE A 122 12.22 -29.75 31.00
N ARG A 123 13.50 -30.02 30.73
CA ARG A 123 13.96 -31.35 30.26
C ARG A 123 13.63 -32.47 31.25
N ARG A 124 13.56 -32.16 32.55
CA ARG A 124 13.19 -33.11 33.62
C ARG A 124 11.72 -33.53 33.58
N VAL A 125 10.80 -32.69 33.09
CA VAL A 125 9.36 -32.99 33.05
C VAL A 125 8.88 -33.52 31.69
N GLU A 126 9.54 -33.15 30.59
CA GLU A 126 9.13 -33.54 29.22
C GLU A 126 8.84 -35.04 29.02
N PRO A 127 9.69 -36.01 29.45
CA PRO A 127 9.42 -37.43 29.17
C PRO A 127 8.14 -37.92 29.84
N LYS A 128 7.82 -37.40 31.04
CA LYS A 128 6.59 -37.72 31.78
C LYS A 128 5.36 -37.11 31.11
N ALA A 129 5.49 -35.89 30.57
CA ALA A 129 4.41 -35.24 29.82
C ALA A 129 4.08 -35.98 28.51
N ARG A 130 5.10 -36.48 27.78
CA ARG A 130 4.90 -37.21 26.52
C ARG A 130 4.30 -38.61 26.67
N ALA A 131 4.47 -39.26 27.82
CA ALA A 131 3.98 -40.62 28.06
C ALA A 131 2.44 -40.72 28.08
N GLY A 132 1.75 -39.64 28.47
CA GLY A 132 0.29 -39.57 28.51
C GLY A 132 -0.37 -40.44 29.60
N GLY A 133 -1.66 -40.19 29.83
CA GLY A 133 -2.50 -41.02 30.70
C GLY A 133 -3.69 -41.56 29.90
N ALA A 134 -3.88 -42.88 29.88
CA ALA A 134 -4.94 -43.53 29.10
C ALA A 134 -6.38 -43.30 29.64
N ALA A 135 -6.53 -42.59 30.76
CA ALA A 135 -7.81 -42.35 31.40
C ALA A 135 -8.57 -41.17 30.76
N GLN A 136 -9.44 -41.48 29.79
CA GLN A 136 -10.44 -40.51 29.32
C GLN A 136 -11.45 -40.23 30.45
N LYS A 137 -11.58 -38.95 30.83
CA LYS A 137 -12.72 -38.51 31.65
C LYS A 137 -13.97 -38.40 30.76
N PRO A 138 -15.17 -38.71 31.29
CA PRO A 138 -16.41 -38.48 30.56
C PRO A 138 -16.55 -36.99 30.21
N ALA A 139 -17.10 -36.71 29.03
CA ALA A 139 -17.34 -35.34 28.59
C ALA A 139 -18.34 -34.64 29.54
N SER A 140 -17.99 -33.45 30.01
CA SER A 140 -18.92 -32.58 30.73
C SER A 140 -19.96 -31.99 29.77
N ALA A 141 -21.11 -31.59 30.29
CA ALA A 141 -22.08 -30.81 29.54
C ALA A 141 -21.42 -29.52 28.96
N PRO A 142 -21.85 -29.05 27.77
CA PRO A 142 -21.43 -27.77 27.21
C PRO A 142 -21.54 -26.62 28.20
N TRP A 143 -20.62 -25.64 28.13
CA TRP A 143 -20.79 -24.40 28.90
C TRP A 143 -22.02 -23.63 28.39
N ASP A 144 -22.88 -23.24 29.32
CA ASP A 144 -24.18 -22.58 29.11
C ASP A 144 -24.10 -21.06 28.92
N GLY A 145 -22.91 -20.46 29.08
CA GLY A 145 -22.71 -19.00 29.05
C GLY A 145 -23.20 -18.28 30.31
N VAL A 146 -23.76 -19.00 31.30
CA VAL A 146 -24.34 -18.45 32.53
C VAL A 146 -23.49 -18.79 33.74
N LYS A 147 -23.03 -20.04 33.86
CA LYS A 147 -22.18 -20.49 34.96
C LYS A 147 -20.80 -19.85 34.86
N LYS A 148 -20.42 -19.00 35.81
CA LYS A 148 -19.11 -18.33 35.81
C LYS A 148 -17.94 -19.32 35.66
N PRO A 149 -17.07 -19.19 34.64
CA PRO A 149 -15.88 -20.02 34.48
C PRO A 149 -14.89 -19.83 35.64
N ARG A 150 -14.18 -20.91 36.00
CA ARG A 150 -13.09 -20.85 36.97
C ARG A 150 -11.97 -19.95 36.42
N PHE A 151 -11.40 -19.13 37.30
CA PHE A 151 -10.36 -18.12 37.00
C PHE A 151 -10.80 -16.91 36.18
N LEU A 152 -12.06 -16.79 35.75
CA LEU A 152 -12.52 -15.59 35.01
C LEU A 152 -12.27 -14.30 35.81
N ASP A 153 -12.48 -14.32 37.14
CA ASP A 153 -12.16 -13.17 38.01
C ASP A 153 -10.70 -12.72 37.96
N ARG A 154 -9.75 -13.67 37.83
CA ARG A 154 -8.31 -13.33 37.74
C ARG A 154 -7.96 -12.75 36.37
N ILE A 155 -8.56 -13.31 35.31
CA ILE A 155 -8.39 -12.79 33.95
C ILE A 155 -8.95 -11.37 33.86
N ASP A 156 -10.20 -11.19 34.30
CA ASP A 156 -10.93 -9.91 34.22
C ASP A 156 -10.32 -8.82 35.12
N ALA A 157 -9.72 -9.19 36.24
CA ALA A 157 -8.94 -8.28 37.08
C ALA A 157 -7.59 -7.84 36.46
N HIS A 158 -7.11 -8.50 35.40
CA HIS A 158 -5.91 -8.08 34.65
C HIS A 158 -6.25 -7.39 33.32
N VAL A 159 -7.09 -8.03 32.50
CA VAL A 159 -7.38 -7.56 31.13
C VAL A 159 -8.58 -6.63 31.05
N HIS A 160 -9.35 -6.47 32.15
CA HIS A 160 -10.53 -5.62 32.27
C HIS A 160 -11.47 -5.74 31.05
N LEU A 161 -12.19 -6.86 30.97
CA LEU A 161 -13.11 -7.13 29.88
C LEU A 161 -14.27 -6.13 29.94
N THR A 162 -14.54 -5.47 28.83
CA THR A 162 -15.71 -4.60 28.67
C THR A 162 -17.01 -5.42 28.68
N ASP A 163 -18.16 -4.78 28.90
CA ASP A 163 -19.47 -5.44 28.81
C ASP A 163 -19.70 -6.15 27.46
N VAL A 164 -19.13 -5.58 26.39
CA VAL A 164 -19.18 -6.16 25.03
C VAL A 164 -18.30 -7.41 24.94
N GLU A 165 -17.08 -7.38 25.47
CA GLU A 165 -16.18 -8.55 25.49
C GLU A 165 -16.73 -9.66 26.40
N HIS A 166 -17.33 -9.31 27.55
CA HIS A 166 -18.09 -10.23 28.40
C HIS A 166 -19.29 -10.84 27.66
N ALA A 167 -20.03 -10.05 26.88
CA ALA A 167 -21.13 -10.56 26.06
C ALA A 167 -20.63 -11.53 24.98
N ARG A 168 -19.56 -11.19 24.26
CA ARG A 168 -18.93 -12.09 23.27
C ARG A 168 -18.38 -13.36 23.92
N LEU A 169 -17.78 -13.27 25.12
CA LEU A 169 -17.32 -14.43 25.87
C LEU A 169 -18.47 -15.39 26.22
N ARG A 170 -19.63 -14.88 26.65
CA ARG A 170 -20.82 -15.71 26.91
C ARG A 170 -21.38 -16.32 25.62
N GLU A 171 -21.50 -15.51 24.56
CA GLU A 171 -22.04 -15.92 23.26
C GLU A 171 -21.18 -16.98 22.56
N ASN A 172 -19.86 -16.75 22.46
CA ASN A 172 -18.93 -17.58 21.69
C ASN A 172 -18.19 -18.61 22.55
N GLY A 173 -18.09 -18.41 23.86
CA GLY A 173 -17.23 -19.22 24.73
C GLY A 173 -15.76 -18.80 24.72
N PHE A 174 -15.42 -17.75 23.97
CA PHE A 174 -14.12 -17.07 23.94
C PHE A 174 -14.32 -15.63 23.44
N VAL A 175 -13.30 -14.78 23.57
CA VAL A 175 -13.24 -13.44 22.98
C VAL A 175 -11.79 -13.11 22.63
N ALA A 176 -11.57 -12.40 21.52
CA ALA A 176 -10.27 -11.83 21.15
C ALA A 176 -10.24 -10.36 21.60
N LEU A 177 -9.12 -9.93 22.20
CA LEU A 177 -8.99 -8.61 22.81
C LEU A 177 -8.14 -7.71 21.93
N ASP A 178 -8.66 -7.33 20.76
CA ASP A 178 -7.94 -6.47 19.79
C ASP A 178 -7.56 -5.09 20.37
N ARG A 179 -8.19 -4.70 21.48
CA ARG A 179 -7.83 -3.57 22.35
C ARG A 179 -6.40 -3.68 22.92
N LEU A 180 -5.89 -4.89 23.10
CA LEU A 180 -4.66 -5.24 23.80
C LEU A 180 -3.64 -5.94 22.85
N PRO A 181 -3.07 -5.21 21.86
CA PRO A 181 -2.07 -5.77 20.96
C PRO A 181 -0.71 -5.96 21.67
N TYR A 182 -0.06 -7.09 21.39
CA TYR A 182 1.34 -7.35 21.76
C TYR A 182 2.23 -7.29 20.52
N LEU A 183 3.50 -6.88 20.70
CA LEU A 183 4.48 -6.83 19.62
C LEU A 183 4.84 -8.22 19.07
N ASP A 184 4.89 -9.21 19.96
CA ASP A 184 5.28 -10.58 19.68
C ASP A 184 4.70 -11.55 20.71
N TYR A 185 4.75 -12.85 20.38
CA TYR A 185 4.22 -13.91 21.24
C TYR A 185 5.02 -14.14 22.53
N ALA A 186 6.30 -13.75 22.58
CA ALA A 186 7.10 -13.93 23.79
C ALA A 186 6.65 -12.94 24.88
N ASN A 187 6.40 -11.68 24.51
CA ASN A 187 5.81 -10.67 25.38
C ASN A 187 4.39 -11.07 25.84
N ALA A 188 3.55 -11.59 24.94
CA ALA A 188 2.21 -12.08 25.30
C ALA A 188 2.23 -13.26 26.30
N PHE A 189 3.10 -14.26 26.08
CA PHE A 189 3.25 -15.37 27.03
C PHE A 189 3.96 -14.95 28.32
N HIS A 190 4.84 -13.95 28.28
CA HIS A 190 5.48 -13.42 29.48
C HIS A 190 4.47 -12.73 30.40
N ASP A 191 3.55 -11.93 29.86
CA ASP A 191 2.46 -11.29 30.62
C ASP A 191 1.56 -12.35 31.29
N VAL A 192 1.10 -13.35 30.52
CA VAL A 192 0.35 -14.51 31.04
C VAL A 192 1.10 -15.24 32.17
N PHE A 193 2.43 -15.34 32.07
CA PHE A 193 3.27 -15.98 33.08
C PHE A 193 3.47 -15.11 34.33
N GLN A 194 3.80 -13.82 34.18
CA GLN A 194 4.01 -12.90 35.32
C GLN A 194 2.75 -12.77 36.17
N GLU A 195 1.58 -12.67 35.52
CA GLU A 195 0.29 -12.50 36.20
C GLU A 195 -0.38 -13.83 36.59
N GLU A 196 0.34 -14.94 36.45
CA GLU A 196 -0.08 -16.34 36.68
C GLU A 196 -1.47 -16.68 36.11
N LEU A 197 -1.76 -16.17 34.92
CA LEU A 197 -3.04 -16.38 34.24
C LEU A 197 -3.15 -17.82 33.69
N PRO A 198 -4.36 -18.38 33.58
CA PRO A 198 -4.57 -19.69 32.99
C PRO A 198 -4.19 -19.69 31.50
N LEU A 199 -3.15 -20.45 31.16
CA LEU A 199 -2.55 -20.49 29.82
C LEU A 199 -3.46 -21.18 28.79
N TYR A 200 -3.71 -20.50 27.66
CA TYR A 200 -4.20 -21.08 26.41
C TYR A 200 -3.09 -21.04 25.37
N VAL A 201 -2.90 -22.14 24.61
CA VAL A 201 -1.92 -22.23 23.53
C VAL A 201 -2.66 -22.57 22.23
N GLY A 202 -2.77 -21.58 21.35
CA GLY A 202 -3.29 -21.73 19.99
C GLY A 202 -2.19 -22.17 18.98
N PRO A 203 -2.56 -22.39 17.70
CA PRO A 203 -1.61 -22.77 16.66
C PRO A 203 -0.67 -21.62 16.26
N ASP A 204 -1.13 -20.37 16.32
CA ASP A 204 -0.43 -19.19 15.75
C ASP A 204 1.00 -18.95 16.28
N PRO A 205 1.30 -18.99 17.60
CA PRO A 205 2.67 -18.90 18.10
C PRO A 205 3.57 -20.05 17.61
N ILE A 206 3.00 -21.24 17.39
CA ILE A 206 3.74 -22.41 16.89
C ILE A 206 4.01 -22.29 15.40
N LEU A 207 3.02 -21.83 14.62
CA LEU A 207 3.19 -21.48 13.20
C LEU A 207 4.25 -20.41 13.04
N HIS A 208 4.21 -19.35 13.86
CA HIS A 208 5.23 -18.30 13.87
C HIS A 208 6.63 -18.85 14.18
N ALA A 209 6.78 -19.74 15.16
CA ALA A 209 8.07 -20.36 15.45
C ALA A 209 8.60 -21.21 14.29
N VAL A 210 7.74 -21.99 13.62
CA VAL A 210 8.10 -22.78 12.42
C VAL A 210 8.46 -21.87 11.25
N PHE A 211 7.72 -20.78 11.05
CA PHE A 211 7.99 -19.72 10.08
C PHE A 211 9.38 -19.11 10.28
N ARG A 212 9.69 -18.59 11.48
CA ARG A 212 11.01 -18.02 11.77
C ARG A 212 12.14 -19.03 11.63
N ALA A 213 11.94 -20.27 12.07
CA ALA A 213 12.94 -21.33 11.91
C ALA A 213 13.22 -21.67 10.43
N THR A 214 12.19 -21.63 9.58
CA THR A 214 12.32 -21.90 8.13
C THR A 214 12.99 -20.74 7.41
N GLU A 215 12.57 -19.51 7.69
CA GLU A 215 13.16 -18.26 7.20
C GLU A 215 14.66 -18.17 7.54
N LEU A 216 15.03 -18.32 8.81
CA LEU A 216 16.42 -18.32 9.26
C LEU A 216 17.26 -19.44 8.62
N SER A 217 16.66 -20.60 8.34
CA SER A 217 17.34 -21.71 7.67
C SER A 217 17.62 -21.42 6.20
N LEU A 218 16.64 -20.84 5.48
CA LEU A 218 16.80 -20.43 4.09
C LEU A 218 17.84 -19.30 3.98
N ALA A 219 17.68 -18.21 4.74
CA ALA A 219 18.60 -17.07 4.76
C ALA A 219 20.05 -17.50 5.07
N ARG A 220 20.24 -18.43 6.01
CA ARG A 220 21.57 -19.00 6.31
C ARG A 220 22.15 -19.77 5.12
N ILE A 221 21.35 -20.60 4.46
CA ILE A 221 21.81 -21.40 3.30
C ILE A 221 22.10 -20.49 2.10
N GLU A 222 21.29 -19.46 1.88
CA GLU A 222 21.52 -18.44 0.86
C GLU A 222 22.87 -17.76 1.07
N ARG A 223 23.08 -17.15 2.25
CA ARG A 223 24.34 -16.49 2.61
C ARG A 223 25.56 -17.40 2.56
N THR A 224 25.45 -18.65 3.02
CA THR A 224 26.63 -19.53 3.22
C THR A 224 26.92 -20.49 2.07
N ARG A 225 25.95 -20.79 1.20
CA ARG A 225 26.13 -21.68 0.03
C ARG A 225 25.81 -20.98 -1.29
N LEU A 226 24.69 -20.25 -1.40
CA LEU A 226 24.22 -19.73 -2.68
C LEU A 226 24.85 -18.39 -3.09
N GLN A 227 25.15 -17.49 -2.16
CA GLN A 227 25.87 -16.24 -2.43
C GLN A 227 27.28 -16.52 -3.03
N PRO A 228 28.12 -17.39 -2.44
CA PRO A 228 29.38 -17.80 -3.07
C PRO A 228 29.21 -18.51 -4.43
N ALA A 229 28.11 -19.25 -4.60
CA ALA A 229 27.79 -19.90 -5.87
C ALA A 229 27.37 -18.90 -6.95
N LEU A 230 26.59 -17.86 -6.61
CA LEU A 230 26.24 -16.76 -7.49
C LEU A 230 27.49 -16.01 -7.98
N GLU A 231 28.37 -15.63 -7.04
CA GLU A 231 29.67 -15.00 -7.32
C GLU A 231 30.52 -15.85 -8.28
N SER A 232 30.69 -17.15 -7.97
CA SER A 232 31.45 -18.08 -8.79
C SER A 232 30.82 -18.26 -10.18
N MET A 233 29.50 -18.45 -10.24
CA MET A 233 28.73 -18.62 -11.48
C MET A 233 28.88 -17.40 -12.41
N LEU A 234 28.60 -16.20 -11.91
CA LEU A 234 28.70 -14.97 -12.71
C LEU A 234 30.13 -14.72 -13.19
N LYS A 235 31.13 -14.96 -12.33
CA LYS A 235 32.55 -14.87 -12.69
C LYS A 235 32.94 -15.88 -13.78
N LYS A 236 32.49 -17.14 -13.68
CA LYS A 236 32.72 -18.19 -14.67
C LYS A 236 32.08 -17.84 -16.02
N LEU A 237 30.79 -17.45 -16.01
CA LEU A 237 30.03 -17.10 -17.20
C LEU A 237 30.63 -15.87 -17.91
N ARG A 238 30.87 -14.77 -17.18
CA ARG A 238 31.46 -13.54 -17.74
C ARG A 238 32.88 -13.78 -18.29
N LYS A 239 33.72 -14.57 -17.60
CA LYS A 239 35.04 -14.95 -18.12
C LYS A 239 34.95 -15.75 -19.43
N ALA A 240 34.03 -16.72 -19.51
CA ALA A 240 33.84 -17.49 -20.73
C ALA A 240 33.23 -16.63 -21.87
N LEU A 241 32.40 -15.64 -21.53
CA LEU A 241 31.80 -14.75 -22.52
C LEU A 241 32.85 -13.80 -23.12
N ALA A 242 33.74 -13.25 -22.29
CA ALA A 242 34.91 -12.48 -22.76
C ALA A 242 35.81 -13.33 -23.69
N ALA A 243 35.96 -14.63 -23.40
CA ALA A 243 36.73 -15.57 -24.22
C ALA A 243 35.98 -16.15 -25.44
N SER A 244 34.70 -15.78 -25.65
CA SER A 244 33.86 -16.42 -26.68
C SER A 244 34.26 -16.07 -28.13
N GLY A 245 34.81 -14.88 -28.37
CA GLY A 245 35.22 -14.43 -29.70
C GLY A 245 34.10 -14.58 -30.75
N ALA A 246 34.44 -15.06 -31.95
CA ALA A 246 33.48 -15.36 -33.01
C ALA A 246 32.68 -16.67 -32.80
N SER A 247 32.72 -17.28 -31.60
CA SER A 247 31.89 -18.47 -31.31
C SER A 247 30.45 -18.14 -30.90
N ILE A 248 30.18 -16.87 -30.60
CA ILE A 248 28.84 -16.30 -30.40
C ILE A 248 28.79 -15.06 -31.30
N ASP A 249 27.70 -14.86 -32.04
CA ASP A 249 27.55 -13.66 -32.88
C ASP A 249 27.50 -12.39 -32.03
N GLU A 250 27.78 -11.23 -32.63
CA GLU A 250 27.91 -9.98 -31.86
C GLU A 250 26.61 -9.59 -31.13
N THR A 251 25.44 -9.79 -31.75
CA THR A 251 24.15 -9.44 -31.16
C THR A 251 23.87 -10.32 -29.93
N THR A 252 23.97 -11.64 -30.08
CA THR A 252 23.79 -12.58 -28.97
C THR A 252 24.83 -12.36 -27.87
N ARG A 253 26.08 -12.06 -28.23
CA ARG A 253 27.16 -11.78 -27.26
C ARG A 253 26.92 -10.50 -26.46
N LYS A 254 26.32 -9.48 -27.08
CA LYS A 254 25.87 -8.25 -26.40
C LYS A 254 24.68 -8.51 -25.48
N ASP A 255 23.65 -9.23 -25.95
CA ASP A 255 22.49 -9.60 -25.14
C ASP A 255 22.88 -10.39 -23.86
N LEU A 256 23.80 -11.36 -24.00
CA LEU A 256 24.31 -12.13 -22.86
C LEU A 256 25.19 -11.30 -21.91
N ASP A 257 25.96 -10.35 -22.44
CA ASP A 257 26.77 -9.46 -21.59
C ASP A 257 25.87 -8.52 -20.80
N LEU A 258 24.84 -7.92 -21.40
CA LEU A 258 23.87 -7.08 -20.71
C LEU A 258 23.15 -7.85 -19.59
N TYR A 259 22.65 -9.06 -19.90
CA TYR A 259 21.99 -9.94 -18.92
C TYR A 259 22.90 -10.32 -17.74
N LEU A 260 24.17 -10.65 -18.00
CA LEU A 260 25.13 -11.03 -16.96
C LEU A 260 25.78 -9.83 -16.25
N ALA A 261 25.81 -8.66 -16.88
CA ALA A 261 26.33 -7.41 -16.32
C ALA A 261 25.40 -6.88 -15.22
N LEU A 262 24.08 -6.88 -15.46
CA LEU A 262 23.13 -6.40 -14.46
C LEU A 262 23.18 -7.26 -13.19
N ALA A 263 23.08 -8.59 -13.34
CA ALA A 263 23.23 -9.52 -12.20
C ALA A 263 24.58 -9.36 -11.46
N ALA A 264 25.66 -9.04 -12.18
CA ALA A 264 26.97 -8.81 -11.58
C ALA A 264 27.11 -7.43 -10.93
N ALA A 265 26.26 -6.44 -11.26
CA ALA A 265 26.29 -5.12 -10.65
C ALA A 265 25.85 -5.16 -9.17
N HIS A 266 24.99 -6.11 -8.79
CA HIS A 266 24.58 -6.34 -7.39
C HIS A 266 25.52 -7.27 -6.62
N VAL A 267 26.60 -7.75 -7.23
CA VAL A 267 27.61 -8.56 -6.53
C VAL A 267 28.80 -7.66 -6.20
N PRO A 268 29.40 -7.72 -4.98
CA PRO A 268 30.54 -6.88 -4.61
C PRO A 268 31.68 -6.94 -5.64
N GLN A 269 31.88 -5.83 -6.36
CA GLN A 269 32.96 -5.68 -7.34
C GLN A 269 34.13 -4.88 -6.79
N LYS A 270 35.31 -5.05 -7.39
CA LYS A 270 36.41 -4.09 -7.20
C LYS A 270 36.05 -2.78 -7.89
N THR A 271 36.22 -1.67 -7.18
CA THR A 271 36.00 -0.31 -7.69
C THR A 271 36.75 -0.09 -9.01
N ASN A 272 36.10 0.61 -9.95
CA ASN A 272 36.57 0.88 -11.33
C ASN A 272 36.59 -0.30 -12.31
N THR A 273 35.82 -1.37 -12.08
CA THR A 273 35.58 -2.40 -13.12
C THR A 273 34.40 -1.97 -14.00
N PRO A 274 34.51 -1.96 -15.36
CA PRO A 274 33.36 -1.75 -16.24
C PRO A 274 32.26 -2.80 -16.01
N LEU A 275 31.00 -2.37 -16.00
CA LEU A 275 29.86 -3.25 -15.73
C LEU A 275 29.64 -4.22 -16.90
N SER A 276 29.80 -3.73 -18.13
CA SER A 276 29.70 -4.49 -19.36
C SER A 276 31.09 -4.91 -19.89
N LEU A 277 31.14 -6.04 -20.60
CA LEU A 277 32.35 -6.50 -21.31
C LEU A 277 32.46 -5.89 -22.71
N PHE A 278 31.36 -5.42 -23.30
CA PHE A 278 31.30 -4.95 -24.70
C PHE A 278 30.71 -3.55 -24.89
N GLY A 279 30.83 -2.67 -23.88
CA GLY A 279 30.53 -1.23 -24.00
C GLY A 279 29.03 -0.90 -23.93
N GLN A 280 28.30 -1.59 -23.06
CA GLN A 280 26.87 -1.45 -22.82
C GLN A 280 26.55 -0.80 -21.46
N ASP A 281 27.53 -0.15 -20.82
CA ASP A 281 27.41 0.35 -19.44
C ASP A 281 26.21 1.31 -19.26
N ASN A 282 25.91 2.15 -20.25
CA ASN A 282 24.72 3.02 -20.24
C ASN A 282 23.40 2.24 -20.22
N GLN A 283 23.33 1.07 -20.87
CA GLN A 283 22.14 0.20 -20.85
C GLN A 283 22.02 -0.52 -19.51
N VAL A 284 23.14 -0.94 -18.92
CA VAL A 284 23.16 -1.50 -17.56
C VAL A 284 22.66 -0.46 -16.54
N GLU A 285 23.15 0.78 -16.59
CA GLU A 285 22.69 1.83 -15.67
C GLU A 285 21.24 2.27 -15.91
N ALA A 286 20.74 2.23 -17.15
CA ALA A 286 19.32 2.46 -17.42
C ALA A 286 18.45 1.39 -16.75
N LEU A 287 18.83 0.12 -16.83
CA LEU A 287 18.15 -0.99 -16.15
C LEU A 287 18.25 -0.87 -14.61
N LEU A 288 19.43 -0.56 -14.07
CA LEU A 288 19.60 -0.27 -12.63
C LEU A 288 18.76 0.93 -12.18
N SER A 289 18.51 1.91 -13.05
CA SER A 289 17.62 3.03 -12.75
C SER A 289 16.15 2.60 -12.73
N ALA A 290 15.71 1.81 -13.72
CA ALA A 290 14.35 1.27 -13.74
C ALA A 290 14.07 0.35 -12.52
N GLU A 291 15.08 -0.41 -12.08
CA GLU A 291 15.02 -1.15 -10.81
C GLU A 291 14.84 -0.23 -9.60
N ARG A 292 15.59 0.89 -9.52
CA ARG A 292 15.44 1.88 -8.43
C ARG A 292 14.09 2.59 -8.46
N ASP A 293 13.49 2.75 -9.64
CA ASP A 293 12.20 3.43 -9.82
C ASP A 293 10.98 2.58 -9.42
N ARG A 294 11.15 1.25 -9.26
CA ARG A 294 10.14 0.31 -8.74
C ARG A 294 8.79 0.40 -9.44
N LYS A 295 8.77 0.33 -10.77
CA LYS A 295 7.55 0.40 -11.59
C LYS A 295 7.41 -0.80 -12.52
N LEU A 296 6.19 -1.02 -12.99
CA LEU A 296 5.95 -1.81 -14.18
C LEU A 296 6.34 -0.95 -15.40
N THR A 297 7.35 -1.36 -16.16
CA THR A 297 8.01 -0.50 -17.17
C THR A 297 8.21 -1.25 -18.49
N PRO A 298 7.88 -0.64 -19.64
CA PRO A 298 8.27 -1.15 -20.95
C PRO A 298 9.77 -0.93 -21.19
N VAL A 299 10.49 -1.99 -21.55
CA VAL A 299 11.94 -1.96 -21.79
C VAL A 299 12.25 -2.60 -23.15
N GLU A 300 13.07 -1.92 -23.96
CA GLU A 300 13.67 -2.52 -25.15
C GLU A 300 14.78 -3.49 -24.77
N LEU A 301 14.51 -4.79 -24.86
CA LEU A 301 15.44 -5.83 -24.45
C LEU A 301 15.37 -7.04 -25.39
N PHE A 302 16.54 -7.54 -25.79
CA PHE A 302 16.69 -8.70 -26.69
C PHE A 302 15.97 -8.55 -28.04
N GLY A 303 15.81 -7.31 -28.51
CA GLY A 303 15.25 -6.98 -29.83
C GLY A 303 13.74 -6.78 -29.88
N ARG A 304 13.09 -6.53 -28.74
CA ARG A 304 11.70 -6.08 -28.66
C ARG A 304 11.43 -5.31 -27.36
N THR A 305 10.33 -4.58 -27.35
CA THR A 305 9.69 -4.06 -26.14
C THR A 305 9.15 -5.20 -25.27
N ARG A 306 9.33 -5.10 -23.96
CA ARG A 306 8.88 -6.06 -22.95
C ARG A 306 8.41 -5.34 -21.70
N MET A 307 7.33 -5.79 -21.07
CA MET A 307 6.96 -5.29 -19.74
C MET A 307 7.79 -6.00 -18.68
N ILE A 308 8.56 -5.23 -17.92
CA ILE A 308 9.32 -5.73 -16.78
C ILE A 308 8.72 -5.10 -15.52
N ASP A 309 8.34 -5.95 -14.58
CA ASP A 309 7.81 -5.51 -13.28
C ASP A 309 8.96 -5.28 -12.30
N PHE A 310 9.51 -4.07 -12.29
CA PHE A 310 10.56 -3.68 -11.35
C PHE A 310 10.05 -3.49 -9.91
N THR A 311 8.73 -3.51 -9.65
CA THR A 311 8.21 -3.58 -8.27
C THR A 311 8.67 -4.87 -7.58
N GLN A 312 8.84 -5.95 -8.35
CA GLN A 312 9.30 -7.24 -7.82
C GLN A 312 10.70 -7.19 -7.22
N PHE A 313 11.52 -6.21 -7.59
CA PHE A 313 12.89 -6.04 -7.10
C PHE A 313 12.96 -5.35 -5.74
N GLU A 314 11.82 -4.91 -5.19
CA GLU A 314 11.75 -4.38 -3.82
C GLU A 314 12.02 -5.51 -2.80
N PRO A 315 13.09 -5.40 -1.98
CA PRO A 315 13.41 -6.40 -0.97
C PRO A 315 12.30 -6.50 0.06
N ARG A 316 11.89 -7.73 0.36
CA ARG A 316 10.77 -8.05 1.26
C ARG A 316 10.99 -9.44 1.83
N GLY A 317 10.40 -9.73 2.98
CA GLY A 317 10.85 -10.89 3.76
C GLY A 317 12.19 -10.59 4.43
N HIS A 318 13.00 -11.62 4.71
CA HIS A 318 14.32 -11.43 5.35
C HIS A 318 15.34 -10.66 4.49
N TYR A 319 15.08 -10.41 3.20
CA TYR A 319 15.94 -9.60 2.34
C TYR A 319 15.76 -8.09 2.53
N ALA A 320 14.74 -7.65 3.27
CA ALA A 320 14.61 -6.26 3.72
C ALA A 320 15.51 -5.95 4.94
N ASP A 321 16.15 -6.97 5.52
CA ASP A 321 16.98 -6.87 6.72
C ASP A 321 18.48 -7.00 6.40
N ASN A 322 19.15 -5.85 6.32
CA ASN A 322 20.60 -5.74 6.17
C ASN A 322 21.34 -5.63 7.53
N THR A 323 20.80 -6.16 8.64
CA THR A 323 21.48 -6.11 9.95
C THR A 323 22.44 -7.27 10.23
N PHE A 324 22.42 -8.34 9.42
CA PHE A 324 23.29 -9.49 9.68
C PHE A 324 24.78 -9.17 9.45
N PHE A 325 25.55 -9.19 10.54
CA PHE A 325 27.00 -9.01 10.54
C PHE A 325 27.75 -10.35 10.61
N ASP A 326 28.56 -10.64 9.59
CA ASP A 326 29.47 -11.78 9.57
C ASP A 326 30.72 -11.45 10.40
N GLN A 327 30.79 -11.95 11.63
CA GLN A 327 31.91 -11.73 12.55
C GLN A 327 33.25 -12.31 12.06
N VAL A 328 33.26 -13.23 11.09
CA VAL A 328 34.49 -13.83 10.54
C VAL A 328 35.01 -12.99 9.37
N LYS A 329 34.12 -12.47 8.54
CA LYS A 329 34.48 -11.57 7.41
C LYS A 329 34.58 -10.11 7.80
N MET A 330 34.02 -9.70 8.93
CA MET A 330 33.83 -8.31 9.36
C MET A 330 32.99 -7.49 8.38
N GLU A 331 32.01 -8.13 7.74
CA GLU A 331 31.17 -7.56 6.68
C GLU A 331 29.68 -7.81 6.98
N VAL A 332 28.82 -6.88 6.55
CA VAL A 332 27.36 -7.06 6.56
C VAL A 332 26.95 -7.80 5.29
N TRP A 333 26.04 -8.77 5.40
CA TRP A 333 25.48 -9.43 4.22
C TRP A 333 24.47 -8.49 3.53
N GLN A 334 24.78 -8.11 2.29
CA GLN A 334 23.90 -7.30 1.42
C GLN A 334 22.78 -8.19 0.85
N SER A 335 21.75 -8.41 1.66
CA SER A 335 20.66 -9.32 1.35
C SER A 335 19.73 -8.78 0.26
N ASP A 336 19.61 -7.46 0.17
CA ASP A 336 18.95 -6.70 -0.90
C ASP A 336 19.63 -6.86 -2.28
N ALA A 337 20.96 -6.79 -2.32
CA ALA A 337 21.73 -6.95 -3.54
C ALA A 337 21.69 -8.41 -4.03
N TYR A 338 21.77 -9.37 -3.11
CA TYR A 338 21.51 -10.79 -3.41
C TYR A 338 20.09 -10.99 -3.97
N PHE A 339 19.09 -10.39 -3.34
CA PHE A 339 17.70 -10.46 -3.79
C PHE A 339 17.53 -9.93 -5.20
N ALA A 340 18.05 -8.73 -5.52
CA ALA A 340 17.99 -8.16 -6.87
C ALA A 340 18.68 -9.04 -7.93
N ALA A 341 19.90 -9.53 -7.66
CA ALA A 341 20.60 -10.43 -8.57
C ALA A 341 19.84 -11.73 -8.85
N ILE A 342 19.32 -12.38 -7.81
CA ILE A 342 18.54 -13.61 -7.96
C ILE A 342 17.19 -13.32 -8.61
N MET A 343 16.54 -12.19 -8.31
CA MET A 343 15.28 -11.78 -8.93
C MET A 343 15.44 -11.65 -10.44
N TRP A 344 16.47 -10.93 -10.90
CA TRP A 344 16.81 -10.83 -12.32
C TRP A 344 17.06 -12.20 -12.96
N LEU A 345 17.93 -13.02 -12.36
CA LEU A 345 18.32 -14.32 -12.93
C LEU A 345 17.23 -15.41 -12.87
N SER A 346 16.21 -15.22 -12.02
CA SER A 346 15.10 -16.18 -11.82
C SER A 346 13.81 -15.76 -12.50
N ARG A 347 13.56 -14.45 -12.67
CA ARG A 347 12.39 -13.93 -13.38
C ARG A 347 12.66 -13.60 -14.84
N LEU A 348 13.73 -12.86 -15.18
CA LEU A 348 13.88 -12.40 -16.55
C LEU A 348 14.11 -13.59 -17.49
N GLU A 349 13.17 -13.74 -18.40
CA GLU A 349 13.00 -14.93 -19.22
C GLU A 349 13.34 -14.70 -20.69
N TRP A 350 13.87 -15.73 -21.32
CA TRP A 350 14.03 -15.82 -22.76
C TRP A 350 12.82 -16.58 -23.32
N ASN A 351 12.02 -15.95 -24.16
CA ASN A 351 10.90 -16.60 -24.83
C ASN A 351 11.44 -17.56 -25.91
N LEU A 352 11.10 -18.86 -25.78
CA LEU A 352 11.57 -19.93 -26.67
C LEU A 352 10.52 -20.32 -27.72
N VAL A 353 9.25 -20.40 -27.31
CA VAL A 353 8.10 -20.72 -28.15
C VAL A 353 6.89 -19.93 -27.65
N SER A 354 6.33 -19.09 -28.51
CA SER A 354 5.36 -18.06 -28.12
C SER A 354 3.95 -18.59 -27.91
N ARG A 355 3.55 -19.66 -28.60
CA ARG A 355 2.20 -20.25 -28.51
C ARG A 355 1.12 -19.19 -28.72
N ASP A 356 0.20 -18.99 -27.77
CA ASP A 356 -0.87 -18.00 -27.87
C ASP A 356 -0.33 -16.55 -27.81
N SER A 357 0.72 -16.31 -27.04
CA SER A 357 1.40 -15.01 -26.95
C SER A 357 2.81 -15.12 -26.38
N ARG A 358 3.76 -14.40 -26.98
CA ARG A 358 5.12 -14.19 -26.45
C ARG A 358 5.09 -13.63 -25.03
N SER A 359 6.04 -14.05 -24.20
CA SER A 359 6.08 -13.69 -22.76
C SER A 359 6.36 -12.21 -22.54
N SER A 360 5.76 -11.61 -21.50
CA SER A 360 5.99 -10.21 -21.12
C SER A 360 5.69 -9.22 -22.27
N HIS A 361 4.66 -9.52 -23.08
CA HIS A 361 4.21 -8.69 -24.19
C HIS A 361 3.47 -7.45 -23.67
N PRO A 362 3.82 -6.21 -24.10
CA PRO A 362 3.22 -4.98 -23.55
C PRO A 362 1.79 -4.67 -23.97
N ASP A 363 1.32 -5.21 -25.09
CA ASP A 363 -0.01 -4.86 -25.60
C ASP A 363 -1.08 -5.79 -24.99
N ALA A 364 -2.31 -5.28 -24.83
CA ALA A 364 -3.45 -6.06 -24.32
C ALA A 364 -3.97 -7.12 -25.31
N THR A 365 -3.40 -7.21 -26.52
CA THR A 365 -3.73 -8.22 -27.54
C THR A 365 -2.68 -9.32 -27.53
N PRO A 366 -3.05 -10.62 -27.45
CA PRO A 366 -2.10 -11.74 -27.62
C PRO A 366 -1.29 -11.67 -28.92
N ASP A 367 0.02 -11.89 -28.85
CA ASP A 367 0.92 -11.86 -30.02
C ASP A 367 1.74 -13.15 -30.15
N PRO A 368 1.33 -14.09 -31.04
CA PRO A 368 1.96 -15.40 -31.17
C PRO A 368 3.26 -15.39 -31.98
N ARG A 369 3.79 -14.23 -32.39
CA ARG A 369 5.03 -14.14 -33.19
C ARG A 369 6.25 -14.62 -32.42
N GLU A 370 7.03 -15.50 -33.05
CA GLU A 370 8.22 -16.10 -32.45
C GLU A 370 9.38 -15.12 -32.26
N THR A 371 10.21 -15.41 -31.26
CA THR A 371 11.32 -14.56 -30.77
C THR A 371 12.69 -15.22 -30.99
N PRO A 372 13.14 -15.42 -32.25
CA PRO A 372 14.33 -16.24 -32.56
C PRO A 372 15.64 -15.70 -31.97
N ARG A 373 15.73 -14.39 -31.68
CA ARG A 373 16.88 -13.78 -31.00
C ARG A 373 17.00 -14.26 -29.55
N GLU A 374 15.89 -14.27 -28.81
CA GLU A 374 15.84 -14.77 -27.43
C GLU A 374 16.12 -16.26 -27.35
N ALA A 375 15.52 -17.06 -28.24
CA ALA A 375 15.79 -18.49 -28.33
C ALA A 375 17.29 -18.76 -28.59
N ARG A 376 17.94 -18.02 -29.51
CA ARG A 376 19.38 -18.15 -29.75
C ARG A 376 20.22 -17.74 -28.53
N ALA A 377 19.84 -16.67 -27.82
CA ALA A 377 20.53 -16.24 -26.62
C ALA A 377 20.43 -17.26 -25.47
N ALA A 378 19.26 -17.85 -25.23
CA ALA A 378 19.09 -18.92 -24.25
C ALA A 378 19.99 -20.14 -24.56
N LEU A 379 20.05 -20.56 -25.82
CA LEU A 379 20.93 -21.65 -26.28
C LEU A 379 22.42 -21.29 -26.09
N ALA A 380 22.82 -20.06 -26.42
CA ALA A 380 24.19 -19.60 -26.24
C ALA A 380 24.58 -19.51 -24.75
N LEU A 381 23.66 -19.08 -23.87
CA LEU A 381 23.85 -19.09 -22.42
C LEU A 381 24.02 -20.51 -21.87
N ALA A 382 23.26 -21.48 -22.40
CA ALA A 382 23.37 -22.88 -22.00
C ALA A 382 24.73 -23.49 -22.39
N GLU A 383 25.19 -23.26 -23.63
CA GLU A 383 26.56 -23.63 -24.05
C GLU A 383 27.64 -22.94 -23.21
N LEU A 384 27.44 -21.67 -22.87
CA LEU A 384 28.36 -20.87 -22.06
C LEU A 384 28.48 -21.43 -20.64
N ALA A 385 27.35 -21.82 -20.03
CA ALA A 385 27.31 -22.46 -18.72
C ALA A 385 28.04 -23.81 -18.72
N GLN A 386 27.88 -24.61 -19.78
CA GLN A 386 28.60 -25.87 -19.96
C GLN A 386 30.11 -25.64 -20.10
N LYS A 387 30.55 -24.77 -21.02
CA LYS A 387 31.97 -24.50 -21.31
C LYS A 387 32.70 -23.83 -20.15
N SER A 388 32.01 -23.01 -19.35
CA SER A 388 32.59 -22.32 -18.18
C SER A 388 32.66 -23.19 -16.93
N GLY A 389 32.03 -24.37 -16.92
CA GLY A 389 31.88 -25.21 -15.73
C GLY A 389 30.96 -24.59 -14.67
N ALA A 390 30.06 -23.68 -15.05
CA ALA A 390 29.08 -23.05 -14.16
C ALA A 390 27.85 -23.95 -13.88
N LEU A 391 27.73 -25.10 -14.56
CA LEU A 391 26.68 -26.09 -14.32
C LEU A 391 26.68 -26.65 -12.88
N ALA A 392 27.81 -26.62 -12.18
CA ALA A 392 27.89 -27.04 -10.79
C ALA A 392 27.15 -26.06 -9.85
N GLU A 393 27.38 -24.75 -10.03
CA GLU A 393 26.67 -23.72 -9.30
C GLU A 393 25.18 -23.66 -9.65
N ILE A 394 24.83 -23.76 -10.93
CA ILE A 394 23.42 -23.86 -11.36
C ILE A 394 22.75 -25.09 -10.74
N GLY A 395 23.43 -26.25 -10.74
CA GLY A 395 22.95 -27.47 -10.09
C GLY A 395 22.73 -27.33 -8.59
N LEU A 396 23.53 -26.52 -7.90
CA LEU A 396 23.38 -26.23 -6.47
C LEU A 396 22.15 -25.34 -6.18
N PHE A 397 21.87 -24.35 -7.04
CA PHE A 397 20.61 -23.61 -6.98
C PHE A 397 19.41 -24.53 -7.26
N GLU A 398 19.52 -25.42 -8.26
CA GLU A 398 18.46 -26.38 -8.59
C GLU A 398 18.18 -27.35 -7.43
N GLU A 399 19.22 -27.86 -6.75
CA GLU A 399 19.12 -28.68 -5.53
C GLU A 399 18.40 -27.92 -4.39
N ILE A 400 18.89 -26.75 -4.02
CA ILE A 400 18.43 -26.04 -2.82
C ILE A 400 17.03 -25.45 -3.03
N TYR A 401 16.79 -24.71 -4.11
CA TYR A 401 15.46 -24.17 -4.38
C TYR A 401 14.47 -25.30 -4.71
N GLY A 402 14.95 -26.40 -5.30
CA GLY A 402 14.20 -27.65 -5.48
C GLY A 402 13.70 -28.24 -4.16
N ALA A 403 14.57 -28.29 -3.14
CA ALA A 403 14.24 -28.80 -1.82
C ALA A 403 13.34 -27.84 -1.01
N PHE A 404 13.45 -26.52 -1.21
CA PHE A 404 12.66 -25.55 -0.46
C PHE A 404 11.28 -25.26 -1.04
N ALA A 405 11.15 -25.07 -2.36
CA ALA A 405 9.90 -24.65 -3.01
C ALA A 405 9.52 -25.49 -4.25
N GLY A 406 10.13 -26.65 -4.44
CA GLY A 406 9.78 -27.56 -5.52
C GLY A 406 10.35 -27.14 -6.88
N ARG A 407 9.70 -27.58 -7.96
CA ARG A 407 10.25 -27.51 -9.32
C ARG A 407 9.89 -26.22 -10.04
N ARG A 408 10.74 -25.84 -10.99
CA ARG A 408 10.45 -24.88 -12.06
C ARG A 408 9.71 -25.58 -13.22
N GLU A 409 8.90 -24.83 -13.97
CA GLU A 409 8.18 -25.31 -15.17
C GLU A 409 8.80 -24.82 -16.49
N ASP A 410 9.70 -23.84 -16.43
CA ASP A 410 10.42 -23.34 -17.58
C ASP A 410 11.64 -24.22 -17.93
N VAL A 411 12.19 -24.02 -19.12
CA VAL A 411 13.30 -24.84 -19.63
C VAL A 411 14.62 -24.37 -19.01
N GLY A 412 15.09 -25.08 -17.98
CA GLY A 412 16.39 -24.80 -17.36
C GLY A 412 17.58 -25.10 -18.28
N VAL A 413 18.75 -24.54 -17.97
CA VAL A 413 20.00 -24.74 -18.73
C VAL A 413 20.34 -26.22 -18.99
N PRO A 414 20.22 -27.17 -18.04
CA PRO A 414 20.46 -28.59 -18.31
C PRO A 414 19.46 -29.19 -19.32
N ASP A 415 18.22 -28.70 -19.36
CA ASP A 415 17.21 -29.14 -20.32
C ASP A 415 17.44 -28.55 -21.71
N LEU A 416 17.85 -27.28 -21.82
CA LEU A 416 18.30 -26.71 -23.10
C LEU A 416 19.44 -27.53 -23.72
N LEU A 417 20.45 -27.90 -22.94
CA LEU A 417 21.55 -28.76 -23.41
C LEU A 417 21.06 -30.14 -23.88
N ARG A 418 20.09 -30.75 -23.17
CA ARG A 418 19.44 -32.00 -23.60
C ARG A 418 18.66 -31.84 -24.91
N LEU A 419 17.93 -30.75 -25.08
CA LEU A 419 17.14 -30.45 -26.28
C LEU A 419 18.05 -30.20 -27.50
N MET A 420 19.13 -29.46 -27.33
CA MET A 420 20.18 -29.27 -28.35
C MET A 420 20.80 -30.59 -28.79
N GLN A 421 21.15 -31.47 -27.84
CA GLN A 421 21.69 -32.79 -28.13
C GLN A 421 20.66 -33.68 -28.87
N LYS A 422 19.40 -33.69 -28.40
CA LYS A 422 18.29 -34.44 -29.02
C LYS A 422 17.99 -33.96 -30.44
N GLY A 423 18.09 -32.66 -30.70
CA GLY A 423 17.81 -32.04 -32.00
C GLY A 423 19.00 -31.96 -32.95
N GLY A 424 20.22 -32.25 -32.50
CA GLY A 424 21.43 -32.15 -33.32
C GLY A 424 21.75 -30.72 -33.79
N PHE A 425 21.66 -29.74 -32.90
CA PHE A 425 21.97 -28.33 -33.22
C PHE A 425 22.74 -27.61 -32.10
N THR A 426 23.32 -26.47 -32.45
CA THR A 426 24.06 -25.55 -31.55
C THR A 426 23.51 -24.14 -31.69
N ALA A 427 23.82 -23.22 -30.78
CA ALA A 427 23.34 -21.84 -30.85
C ALA A 427 23.76 -21.12 -32.16
N LYS A 428 24.87 -21.56 -32.76
CA LYS A 428 25.41 -21.08 -34.04
C LYS A 428 24.59 -21.48 -35.27
N ASP A 429 23.81 -22.56 -35.19
CA ASP A 429 23.02 -23.04 -36.33
C ASP A 429 21.96 -21.96 -36.68
N PRO A 430 21.91 -21.44 -37.92
CA PRO A 430 20.91 -20.46 -38.32
C PRO A 430 19.47 -20.89 -38.01
N ALA A 431 19.17 -22.18 -38.14
CA ALA A 431 17.87 -22.79 -37.89
C ALA A 431 17.65 -23.24 -36.43
N ALA A 432 18.57 -22.95 -35.50
CA ALA A 432 18.47 -23.38 -34.10
C ALA A 432 17.13 -23.03 -33.41
N PRO A 433 16.55 -21.82 -33.56
CA PRO A 433 15.25 -21.50 -32.95
C PRO A 433 14.12 -22.40 -33.44
N GLU A 434 14.05 -22.66 -34.74
CA GLU A 434 13.02 -23.51 -35.35
C GLU A 434 13.21 -24.99 -34.96
N LYS A 435 14.47 -25.48 -34.96
CA LYS A 435 14.78 -26.83 -34.46
C LYS A 435 14.44 -26.98 -32.97
N LEU A 436 14.70 -25.95 -32.15
CA LEU A 436 14.32 -25.93 -30.75
C LEU A 436 12.79 -26.02 -30.59
N ARG A 437 12.04 -25.20 -31.32
CA ARG A 437 10.56 -25.21 -31.35
C ARG A 437 10.01 -26.60 -31.68
N LEU A 438 10.53 -27.24 -32.73
CA LEU A 438 10.13 -28.59 -33.16
C LEU A 438 10.49 -29.69 -32.14
N VAL A 439 11.63 -29.57 -31.45
CA VAL A 439 12.09 -30.58 -30.47
C VAL A 439 11.42 -30.42 -29.09
N ILE A 440 10.98 -29.20 -28.76
CA ILE A 440 10.12 -28.88 -27.61
C ILE A 440 8.71 -29.43 -27.83
N GLY A 441 8.05 -29.05 -28.94
CA GLY A 441 6.65 -29.40 -29.20
C GLY A 441 5.73 -29.07 -28.01
N ASP A 442 4.94 -30.05 -27.57
CA ASP A 442 4.10 -29.94 -26.36
C ASP A 442 4.79 -30.44 -25.08
N GLY A 443 6.07 -30.83 -25.15
CA GLY A 443 6.81 -31.47 -24.05
C GLY A 443 7.09 -30.58 -22.85
N PHE A 444 6.97 -29.25 -22.99
CA PHE A 444 7.02 -28.29 -21.89
C PHE A 444 5.71 -27.52 -21.85
N ARG A 445 4.99 -27.60 -20.73
CA ARG A 445 3.75 -26.85 -20.49
C ARG A 445 3.84 -26.17 -19.13
N ARG A 446 3.67 -24.85 -19.13
CA ARG A 446 3.48 -24.08 -17.90
C ARG A 446 2.01 -24.09 -17.49
N THR A 447 1.79 -24.10 -16.18
CA THR A 447 0.47 -24.02 -15.54
C THR A 447 0.23 -22.66 -14.88
N ALA A 448 1.30 -21.93 -14.55
CA ALA A 448 1.22 -20.66 -13.84
C ALA A 448 1.71 -19.45 -14.67
N ARG A 449 0.85 -18.42 -14.76
CA ARG A 449 1.19 -17.09 -15.27
C ARG A 449 2.01 -16.35 -14.20
N VAL A 450 3.33 -16.38 -14.32
CA VAL A 450 4.29 -15.71 -13.41
C VAL A 450 5.01 -14.51 -14.04
N HIS A 451 4.46 -14.04 -15.17
CA HIS A 451 4.91 -12.90 -15.96
C HIS A 451 3.68 -12.14 -16.46
N PHE A 452 3.84 -10.86 -16.76
CA PHE A 452 2.83 -10.03 -17.42
C PHE A 452 2.37 -10.66 -18.75
N MET A 453 1.06 -10.83 -18.93
CA MET A 453 0.47 -11.38 -20.16
C MET A 453 -0.91 -10.75 -20.41
N PRO A 454 -1.32 -10.56 -21.68
CA PRO A 454 -2.68 -10.15 -22.01
C PRO A 454 -3.73 -11.22 -21.65
N GLN A 455 -4.99 -10.78 -21.53
CA GLN A 455 -6.14 -11.66 -21.35
C GLN A 455 -6.36 -12.59 -22.56
N GLY A 456 -7.00 -13.75 -22.35
CA GLY A 456 -7.25 -14.75 -23.39
C GLY A 456 -6.08 -15.69 -23.68
N VAL A 457 -4.93 -15.52 -23.03
CA VAL A 457 -3.77 -16.41 -23.19
C VAL A 457 -3.94 -17.66 -22.31
N THR A 458 -4.33 -18.77 -22.93
CA THR A 458 -4.62 -20.05 -22.24
C THR A 458 -3.47 -21.07 -22.36
N ASN A 459 -2.72 -21.05 -23.46
CA ASN A 459 -1.54 -21.87 -23.69
C ASN A 459 -0.27 -21.03 -23.52
N LEU A 460 0.18 -20.89 -22.27
CA LEU A 460 1.32 -20.07 -21.89
C LEU A 460 2.61 -20.40 -22.69
N PRO A 461 3.41 -19.38 -23.05
CA PRO A 461 4.65 -19.54 -23.82
C PRO A 461 5.69 -20.39 -23.07
N VAL A 462 6.47 -21.14 -23.85
CA VAL A 462 7.64 -21.85 -23.34
C VAL A 462 8.80 -20.87 -23.22
N ILE A 463 9.37 -20.75 -22.04
CA ILE A 463 10.41 -19.78 -21.70
C ILE A 463 11.63 -20.50 -21.08
N SER A 464 12.73 -19.79 -20.93
CA SER A 464 13.93 -20.21 -20.18
C SER A 464 14.44 -19.04 -19.34
N THR A 465 14.75 -19.28 -18.07
CA THR A 465 15.50 -18.37 -17.19
C THR A 465 16.80 -19.05 -16.72
N LEU A 466 17.74 -18.33 -16.09
CA LEU A 466 18.96 -19.00 -15.60
C LEU A 466 18.65 -19.90 -14.39
N LEU A 467 17.97 -19.36 -13.37
CA LEU A 467 17.72 -20.04 -12.09
C LEU A 467 16.27 -20.52 -11.90
N GLY A 468 15.30 -19.79 -12.45
CA GLY A 468 13.87 -20.14 -12.49
C GLY A 468 13.10 -20.03 -11.18
N MET A 469 12.06 -19.20 -11.19
CA MET A 469 11.02 -19.21 -10.16
C MET A 469 10.40 -20.61 -10.02
N ARG A 470 10.12 -21.03 -8.78
CA ARG A 470 9.47 -22.31 -8.48
C ARG A 470 7.96 -22.18 -8.55
N ILE A 471 7.32 -23.15 -9.19
CA ILE A 471 5.87 -23.19 -9.29
C ILE A 471 5.34 -24.01 -8.13
N VAL A 472 5.12 -23.31 -7.01
CA VAL A 472 4.53 -23.88 -5.79
C VAL A 472 3.04 -24.18 -5.98
N PRO A 473 2.46 -25.12 -5.21
CA PRO A 473 1.10 -25.65 -5.43
C PRO A 473 -0.03 -24.62 -5.46
N ASP A 474 0.18 -23.43 -4.90
CA ASP A 474 -0.81 -22.36 -4.74
C ASP A 474 -0.96 -21.40 -5.93
N ILE A 475 0.01 -21.28 -6.83
CA ILE A 475 -0.03 -20.22 -7.86
C ILE A 475 -1.09 -20.48 -8.93
N ALA A 476 -1.08 -21.66 -9.56
CA ALA A 476 -2.03 -21.97 -10.62
C ALA A 476 -3.50 -22.02 -10.13
N PRO A 477 -3.82 -22.59 -8.95
CA PRO A 477 -5.17 -22.52 -8.39
C PRO A 477 -5.70 -21.10 -8.16
N LEU A 478 -4.84 -20.15 -7.75
CA LEU A 478 -5.27 -18.75 -7.58
C LEU A 478 -5.64 -18.08 -8.90
N GLY A 479 -4.92 -18.40 -9.99
CA GLY A 479 -5.21 -17.87 -11.32
C GLY A 479 -6.63 -18.20 -11.81
N ARG A 480 -7.22 -19.30 -11.33
CA ARG A 480 -8.58 -19.72 -11.69
C ARG A 480 -9.70 -18.83 -11.15
N LEU A 481 -9.40 -17.92 -10.22
CA LEU A 481 -10.43 -17.20 -9.47
C LEU A 481 -10.78 -15.85 -10.12
N VAL A 482 -10.19 -15.56 -11.30
CA VAL A 482 -10.24 -14.27 -12.01
C VAL A 482 -10.13 -14.46 -13.53
N HIS A 483 -10.44 -13.42 -14.29
CA HIS A 483 -10.26 -13.24 -15.73
C HIS A 483 -10.79 -14.38 -16.60
N ASP A 484 -9.89 -15.21 -17.14
CA ASP A 484 -10.17 -16.19 -18.18
C ASP A 484 -11.07 -17.33 -17.65
N ASP A 485 -10.90 -17.70 -16.37
CA ASP A 485 -11.71 -18.72 -15.68
C ASP A 485 -12.95 -18.12 -14.96
N VAL A 486 -12.95 -16.84 -14.56
CA VAL A 486 -14.10 -16.14 -13.94
C VAL A 486 -14.30 -14.76 -14.57
N GLN A 487 -15.22 -14.71 -15.53
CA GLN A 487 -15.45 -13.52 -16.36
C GLN A 487 -15.93 -12.31 -15.54
N GLY A 488 -15.35 -11.14 -15.82
CA GLY A 488 -15.67 -9.88 -15.12
C GLY A 488 -15.10 -9.75 -13.70
N ARG A 489 -14.36 -10.75 -13.18
CA ARG A 489 -13.68 -10.69 -11.88
C ARG A 489 -12.17 -10.51 -12.07
N SER A 490 -11.60 -9.46 -11.48
CA SER A 490 -10.17 -9.12 -11.56
C SER A 490 -9.45 -9.11 -10.21
N GLU A 491 -10.16 -9.41 -9.11
CA GLU A 491 -9.65 -9.30 -7.74
C GLU A 491 -9.74 -10.65 -7.02
N ILE A 492 -8.77 -10.90 -6.12
CA ILE A 492 -8.72 -12.08 -5.24
C ILE A 492 -8.58 -11.58 -3.81
N GLY A 493 -9.49 -11.99 -2.93
CA GLY A 493 -9.51 -11.60 -1.52
C GLY A 493 -8.97 -12.68 -0.57
N ALA A 494 -8.81 -12.31 0.71
CA ALA A 494 -8.46 -13.26 1.76
C ALA A 494 -9.48 -14.40 1.93
N ALA A 495 -10.75 -14.14 1.62
CA ALA A 495 -11.80 -15.17 1.70
C ALA A 495 -11.67 -16.24 0.60
N ASP A 496 -11.20 -15.87 -0.61
CA ASP A 496 -10.84 -16.83 -1.66
C ASP A 496 -9.75 -17.79 -1.17
N VAL A 497 -8.68 -17.23 -0.61
CA VAL A 497 -7.55 -18.00 -0.07
C VAL A 497 -7.99 -18.91 1.08
N ALA A 498 -8.84 -18.42 1.99
CA ALA A 498 -9.40 -19.23 3.05
C ALA A 498 -10.25 -20.41 2.52
N TYR A 499 -11.07 -20.16 1.50
CA TYR A 499 -11.85 -21.20 0.85
C TYR A 499 -10.95 -22.22 0.15
N LEU A 500 -9.91 -21.76 -0.55
CA LEU A 500 -8.90 -22.56 -1.23
C LEU A 500 -8.13 -23.48 -0.25
N LEU A 501 -7.77 -22.97 0.93
CA LEU A 501 -7.16 -23.75 2.02
C LEU A 501 -8.13 -24.80 2.61
N GLY A 502 -9.43 -24.70 2.30
CA GLY A 502 -10.47 -25.67 2.63
C GLY A 502 -11.37 -25.28 3.80
N HIS A 503 -11.39 -24.01 4.20
CA HIS A 503 -12.32 -23.51 5.22
C HIS A 503 -13.66 -23.15 4.57
N ASP A 504 -14.64 -24.05 4.61
CA ASP A 504 -15.97 -23.82 4.02
C ASP A 504 -16.68 -22.58 4.55
N ARG A 505 -16.40 -22.23 5.81
CA ARG A 505 -16.87 -21.01 6.47
C ARG A 505 -16.57 -19.74 5.65
N ALA A 506 -15.50 -19.72 4.86
CA ALA A 506 -15.12 -18.61 3.98
C ALA A 506 -16.20 -18.25 2.95
N ALA A 507 -17.05 -19.19 2.54
CA ALA A 507 -18.16 -18.93 1.62
C ALA A 507 -19.15 -17.87 2.17
N THR A 508 -19.26 -17.74 3.49
CA THR A 508 -20.07 -16.69 4.15
C THR A 508 -19.59 -15.29 3.79
N TYR A 509 -18.27 -15.10 3.70
CA TYR A 509 -17.64 -13.82 3.39
C TYR A 509 -17.56 -13.56 1.88
N LEU A 510 -17.59 -14.63 1.07
CA LEU A 510 -17.66 -14.56 -0.39
C LEU A 510 -19.08 -14.37 -0.94
N LYS A 511 -20.11 -14.28 -0.10
CA LYS A 511 -21.51 -14.30 -0.57
C LYS A 511 -21.80 -13.32 -1.70
N ASN A 512 -21.40 -12.05 -1.55
CA ASN A 512 -21.65 -11.03 -2.58
C ASN A 512 -20.93 -11.34 -3.90
N ASP A 513 -19.72 -11.91 -3.84
CA ASP A 513 -18.96 -12.32 -5.03
C ASP A 513 -19.57 -13.57 -5.67
N LEU A 514 -20.07 -14.53 -4.88
CA LEU A 514 -20.76 -15.73 -5.37
C LEU A 514 -22.11 -15.39 -6.03
N ASP A 515 -22.82 -14.40 -5.48
CA ASP A 515 -24.07 -13.88 -6.06
C ASP A 515 -23.79 -13.07 -7.35
N ARG A 516 -22.63 -12.40 -7.46
CA ARG A 516 -22.22 -11.58 -8.62
C ARG A 516 -21.55 -12.38 -9.75
N PHE A 517 -20.81 -13.45 -9.43
CA PHE A 517 -19.97 -14.20 -10.36
C PHE A 517 -20.34 -15.70 -10.33
N PRO A 518 -21.28 -16.16 -11.18
CA PRO A 518 -21.79 -17.55 -11.14
C PRO A 518 -20.70 -18.64 -11.27
N ASP A 519 -19.67 -18.38 -12.08
CA ASP A 519 -18.57 -19.32 -12.33
C ASP A 519 -17.57 -19.42 -11.16
N LEU A 520 -17.60 -18.48 -10.22
CA LEU A 520 -16.67 -18.43 -9.09
C LEU A 520 -16.77 -19.67 -8.20
N ARG A 521 -17.98 -20.22 -7.98
CA ARG A 521 -18.15 -21.39 -7.11
C ARG A 521 -17.48 -22.65 -7.69
N PRO A 522 -17.75 -23.06 -8.95
CA PRO A 522 -17.00 -24.13 -9.62
C PRO A 522 -15.48 -23.91 -9.64
N ALA A 523 -15.04 -22.66 -9.88
CA ALA A 523 -13.62 -22.30 -9.91
C ALA A 523 -12.95 -22.51 -8.54
N LEU A 524 -13.56 -22.03 -7.46
CA LEU A 524 -13.10 -22.21 -6.08
C LEU A 524 -12.99 -23.68 -5.67
N ASP A 525 -14.00 -24.49 -5.98
CA ASP A 525 -14.01 -25.93 -5.65
C ASP A 525 -12.93 -26.70 -6.45
N THR A 526 -12.72 -26.34 -7.72
CA THR A 526 -11.66 -26.89 -8.57
C THR A 526 -10.27 -26.50 -8.05
N ALA A 527 -10.04 -25.21 -7.82
CA ALA A 527 -8.78 -24.67 -7.31
C ALA A 527 -8.40 -25.30 -5.96
N ARG A 528 -9.37 -25.47 -5.05
CA ARG A 528 -9.19 -26.14 -3.74
C ARG A 528 -8.70 -27.58 -3.91
N ALA A 529 -9.29 -28.33 -4.83
CA ALA A 529 -8.90 -29.72 -5.11
C ALA A 529 -7.48 -29.80 -5.71
N GLU A 530 -7.12 -28.87 -6.59
CA GLU A 530 -5.78 -28.75 -7.16
C GLU A 530 -4.73 -28.39 -6.10
N LEU A 531 -4.97 -27.37 -5.26
CA LEU A 531 -4.09 -26.99 -4.16
C LEU A 531 -3.83 -28.18 -3.23
N ALA A 532 -4.89 -28.86 -2.78
CA ALA A 532 -4.78 -30.00 -1.89
C ALA A 532 -3.98 -31.16 -2.53
N THR A 533 -4.17 -31.39 -3.83
CA THR A 533 -3.45 -32.41 -4.60
C THR A 533 -1.97 -32.06 -4.78
N GLY A 534 -1.66 -30.80 -5.12
CA GLY A 534 -0.29 -30.31 -5.25
C GLY A 534 0.46 -30.34 -3.93
N ALA A 535 -0.16 -29.86 -2.84
CA ALA A 535 0.39 -29.91 -1.49
C ALA A 535 0.61 -31.36 -1.00
N ALA A 536 -0.25 -32.32 -1.38
CA ALA A 536 -0.04 -33.73 -1.04
C ALA A 536 1.11 -34.39 -1.82
N LYS A 537 1.32 -34.00 -3.09
CA LYS A 537 2.38 -34.53 -3.96
C LYS A 537 3.75 -33.88 -3.72
N GLY A 538 3.78 -32.60 -3.34
CA GLY A 538 5.01 -31.84 -3.09
C GLY A 538 5.87 -32.48 -2.00
N ARG A 539 7.20 -32.48 -2.20
CA ARG A 539 8.18 -33.13 -1.30
C ARG A 539 9.12 -32.14 -0.63
N ASP A 540 9.03 -30.89 -1.06
CA ASP A 540 9.74 -29.70 -0.62
C ASP A 540 9.20 -29.14 0.70
N VAL A 541 9.95 -28.20 1.28
CA VAL A 541 9.63 -27.55 2.57
C VAL A 541 8.35 -26.72 2.49
N GLN A 542 8.14 -25.96 1.40
CA GLN A 542 6.94 -25.15 1.17
C GLN A 542 5.69 -26.02 1.18
N ALA A 543 5.67 -27.10 0.39
CA ALA A 543 4.54 -28.03 0.37
C ALA A 543 4.33 -28.70 1.73
N SER A 544 5.39 -28.92 2.51
CA SER A 544 5.27 -29.47 3.87
C SER A 544 4.67 -28.50 4.89
N PHE A 545 5.02 -27.22 4.82
CA PHE A 545 4.42 -26.20 5.67
C PHE A 545 2.97 -25.90 5.23
N LEU A 546 2.70 -25.86 3.92
CA LEU A 546 1.35 -25.79 3.36
C LEU A 546 0.45 -26.93 3.84
N ARG A 547 0.94 -28.18 3.91
CA ARG A 547 0.19 -29.31 4.50
C ARG A 547 -0.18 -29.09 5.97
N ALA A 548 0.68 -28.44 6.76
CA ALA A 548 0.37 -28.12 8.16
C ALA A 548 -0.72 -27.05 8.27
N ILE A 549 -0.68 -26.03 7.39
CA ILE A 549 -1.73 -25.00 7.29
C ILE A 549 -3.06 -25.62 6.85
N LEU A 550 -3.04 -26.45 5.80
CA LEU A 550 -4.22 -27.20 5.31
C LEU A 550 -4.79 -28.17 6.35
N ALA A 551 -4.06 -28.55 7.41
CA ALA A 551 -4.59 -29.39 8.47
C ALA A 551 -5.58 -28.63 9.37
N LEU A 552 -5.48 -27.31 9.48
CA LEU A 552 -6.34 -26.45 10.31
C LEU A 552 -7.82 -26.45 9.87
N ARG A 553 -8.08 -26.82 8.61
CA ARG A 553 -9.44 -26.97 8.07
C ARG A 553 -10.22 -28.11 8.72
N LYS A 554 -9.54 -29.09 9.33
CA LYS A 554 -10.20 -30.21 10.00
C LYS A 554 -10.64 -29.81 11.39
N ASP A 555 -11.85 -30.20 11.74
CA ASP A 555 -12.33 -30.12 13.12
C ASP A 555 -11.59 -31.11 14.02
N PRO A 556 -11.25 -30.75 15.27
CA PRO A 556 -10.63 -31.67 16.21
C PRO A 556 -11.63 -32.75 16.64
N GLU A 557 -11.20 -34.00 16.58
CA GLU A 557 -11.95 -35.18 17.05
C GLU A 557 -11.78 -35.40 18.57
N GLY A 558 -12.74 -36.08 19.20
CA GLY A 558 -12.69 -36.41 20.63
C GLY A 558 -13.26 -35.34 21.55
N ALA A 559 -12.83 -35.34 22.82
CA ALA A 559 -13.34 -34.44 23.85
C ALA A 559 -12.82 -33.01 23.65
N ARG A 560 -13.71 -32.09 23.27
CA ARG A 560 -13.41 -30.69 22.94
C ARG A 560 -14.31 -29.70 23.70
N PRO A 561 -13.83 -28.50 24.05
CA PRO A 561 -14.66 -27.44 24.63
C PRO A 561 -15.83 -27.04 23.73
N SER A 562 -16.94 -26.59 24.31
CA SER A 562 -18.15 -26.23 23.56
C SER A 562 -17.98 -25.04 22.62
N PHE A 563 -17.01 -24.15 22.86
CA PHE A 563 -16.71 -23.05 21.94
C PHE A 563 -16.21 -23.56 20.58
N MET A 564 -15.55 -24.73 20.53
CA MET A 564 -14.98 -25.27 19.30
C MET A 564 -16.03 -25.79 18.30
N ALA A 565 -17.29 -25.89 18.72
CA ALA A 565 -18.41 -26.26 17.86
C ALA A 565 -19.16 -25.04 17.28
N LYS A 566 -18.70 -23.81 17.53
CA LYS A 566 -19.34 -22.57 17.07
C LYS A 566 -18.61 -21.96 15.89
N ASP A 567 -19.38 -21.29 15.03
CA ASP A 567 -18.91 -20.52 13.89
C ASP A 567 -17.70 -19.63 14.19
N ALA A 568 -17.74 -18.88 15.30
CA ALA A 568 -16.64 -18.00 15.70
C ALA A 568 -15.29 -18.74 15.86
N TYR A 569 -15.28 -20.03 16.26
CA TYR A 569 -14.06 -20.83 16.30
C TYR A 569 -13.62 -21.35 14.92
N ALA A 570 -14.56 -21.55 13.98
CA ALA A 570 -14.21 -21.77 12.58
C ALA A 570 -13.59 -20.51 11.97
N ASP A 571 -14.09 -19.32 12.31
CA ASP A 571 -13.54 -18.01 11.91
C ASP A 571 -12.15 -17.78 12.51
N LEU A 572 -11.93 -18.11 13.79
CA LEU A 572 -10.61 -18.05 14.42
C LEU A 572 -9.58 -18.95 13.72
N ARG A 573 -9.94 -20.22 13.43
CA ARG A 573 -9.05 -21.14 12.70
C ARG A 573 -8.81 -20.72 11.26
N LEU A 574 -9.80 -20.10 10.61
CA LEU A 574 -9.68 -19.51 9.28
C LEU A 574 -8.63 -18.37 9.32
N GLY A 575 -8.70 -17.50 10.33
CA GLY A 575 -7.69 -16.48 10.60
C GLY A 575 -6.29 -17.08 10.77
N SER A 576 -6.14 -18.09 11.63
CA SER A 576 -4.87 -18.82 11.82
C SER A 576 -4.31 -19.40 10.51
N ALA A 577 -5.17 -19.96 9.66
CA ALA A 577 -4.76 -20.53 8.37
C ALA A 577 -4.30 -19.45 7.38
N LEU A 578 -4.97 -18.29 7.35
CA LEU A 578 -4.54 -17.14 6.55
C LEU A 578 -3.21 -16.55 7.03
N VAL A 579 -3.00 -16.42 8.34
CA VAL A 579 -1.73 -15.97 8.92
C VAL A 579 -0.61 -16.96 8.59
N GLY A 580 -0.85 -18.27 8.72
CA GLY A 580 0.10 -19.30 8.32
C GLY A 580 0.42 -19.25 6.82
N TYR A 581 -0.58 -18.99 5.97
CA TYR A 581 -0.37 -18.83 4.52
C TYR A 581 0.41 -17.55 4.16
N ALA A 582 0.17 -16.44 4.87
CA ALA A 582 0.96 -15.23 4.73
C ALA A 582 2.43 -15.47 5.13
N GLN A 583 2.67 -16.16 6.24
CA GLN A 583 4.02 -16.59 6.67
C GLN A 583 4.69 -17.48 5.60
N LEU A 584 3.96 -18.43 5.02
CA LEU A 584 4.44 -19.30 3.93
C LEU A 584 4.89 -18.48 2.71
N ARG A 585 4.05 -17.55 2.24
CA ARG A 585 4.38 -16.68 1.10
C ARG A 585 5.53 -15.71 1.41
N HIS A 586 5.66 -15.24 2.66
CA HIS A 586 6.74 -14.37 3.13
C HIS A 586 8.11 -15.08 3.08
N THR A 587 8.22 -16.29 3.64
CA THR A 587 9.48 -17.06 3.64
C THR A 587 10.01 -17.36 2.24
N PHE A 588 9.12 -17.65 1.28
CA PHE A 588 9.51 -18.09 -0.06
C PHE A 588 9.47 -17.00 -1.13
N VAL A 589 9.38 -15.73 -0.74
CA VAL A 589 9.05 -14.60 -1.63
C VAL A 589 10.02 -14.36 -2.79
N LEU A 590 11.30 -14.72 -2.65
CA LEU A 590 12.30 -14.65 -3.72
C LEU A 590 12.21 -15.84 -4.69
N ILE A 591 11.87 -17.03 -4.21
CA ILE A 591 12.04 -18.29 -4.95
C ILE A 591 10.73 -18.87 -5.50
N ALA A 592 9.60 -18.62 -4.83
CA ALA A 592 8.28 -19.03 -5.30
C ALA A 592 7.73 -17.99 -6.28
N GLY A 593 7.20 -18.45 -7.41
CA GLY A 593 6.52 -17.57 -8.37
C GLY A 593 5.36 -16.80 -7.72
N GLN A 594 5.13 -15.59 -8.20
CA GLN A 594 3.91 -14.83 -7.92
C GLN A 594 3.02 -14.92 -9.16
N GLY A 595 1.73 -15.22 -8.97
CA GLY A 595 0.75 -15.16 -10.05
C GLY A 595 0.56 -13.71 -10.50
N TYR A 596 0.44 -13.52 -11.81
CA TYR A 596 -0.06 -12.28 -12.39
C TYR A 596 -1.52 -12.44 -12.79
N ASP A 597 -2.22 -11.32 -12.74
CA ASP A 597 -3.52 -11.06 -13.34
C ASP A 597 -3.45 -11.15 -14.89
N ALA A 598 -4.56 -10.85 -15.55
CA ALA A 598 -4.58 -10.63 -17.00
C ALA A 598 -4.50 -9.14 -17.29
N TYR A 599 -3.54 -8.72 -18.11
CA TYR A 599 -3.49 -7.33 -18.53
C TYR A 599 -4.61 -7.01 -19.53
N GLY A 600 -5.37 -5.96 -19.23
CA GLY A 600 -6.40 -5.37 -20.07
C GLY A 600 -7.22 -4.34 -19.30
N CYS A 601 -7.64 -3.28 -19.99
CA CYS A 601 -8.57 -2.30 -19.42
C CYS A 601 -10.01 -2.80 -19.60
N ALA A 602 -10.75 -2.97 -18.50
CA ALA A 602 -12.18 -3.28 -18.54
C ALA A 602 -13.02 -2.04 -18.24
N ILE A 603 -13.85 -1.61 -19.19
CA ILE A 603 -15.04 -0.81 -18.86
C ILE A 603 -16.12 -1.82 -18.44
N PRO A 604 -16.54 -1.84 -17.16
CA PRO A 604 -17.32 -2.95 -16.61
C PRO A 604 -18.76 -3.02 -17.13
N ASP A 605 -19.32 -1.88 -17.53
CA ASP A 605 -20.59 -1.76 -18.24
C ASP A 605 -20.64 -0.39 -18.95
N ALA A 606 -21.52 -0.24 -19.95
CA ALA A 606 -21.68 0.99 -20.72
C ALA A 606 -23.14 1.20 -21.15
N TYR A 607 -23.51 2.47 -21.33
CA TYR A 607 -24.84 2.89 -21.78
C TYR A 607 -24.72 4.10 -22.69
N VAL A 608 -25.47 4.14 -23.79
CA VAL A 608 -25.50 5.27 -24.73
C VAL A 608 -26.85 5.98 -24.59
N GLU A 609 -26.80 7.26 -24.21
CA GLU A 609 -28.03 8.04 -24.04
C GLU A 609 -28.91 7.94 -25.31
N PRO A 610 -30.17 7.47 -25.21
CA PRO A 610 -30.92 6.95 -26.36
C PRO A 610 -31.53 8.05 -27.28
N LEU A 611 -30.79 9.14 -27.50
CA LEU A 611 -31.17 10.31 -28.27
C LEU A 611 -31.04 10.05 -29.79
N VAL A 612 -31.71 9.02 -30.31
CA VAL A 612 -31.68 8.64 -31.73
C VAL A 612 -31.92 9.82 -32.69
N PRO A 613 -32.91 10.72 -32.46
CA PRO A 613 -33.12 11.89 -33.31
C PRO A 613 -31.96 12.91 -33.29
N PHE A 614 -31.23 13.02 -32.18
CA PHE A 614 -30.04 13.88 -32.07
C PHE A 614 -28.89 13.32 -32.92
N TYR A 615 -28.62 12.01 -32.85
CA TYR A 615 -27.63 11.38 -33.70
C TYR A 615 -28.01 11.45 -35.20
N ASP A 616 -29.28 11.24 -35.55
CA ASP A 616 -29.76 11.39 -36.92
C ASP A 616 -29.58 12.84 -37.44
N ALA A 617 -29.82 13.86 -36.61
CA ALA A 617 -29.58 15.27 -36.95
C ALA A 617 -28.09 15.61 -37.10
N LEU A 618 -27.23 15.10 -36.21
CA LEU A 618 -25.78 15.29 -36.31
C LEU A 618 -25.19 14.60 -37.55
N ILE A 619 -25.66 13.40 -37.90
CA ILE A 619 -25.28 12.70 -39.13
C ILE A 619 -25.60 13.56 -40.35
N ALA A 620 -26.83 14.10 -40.45
CA ALA A 620 -27.22 14.98 -41.54
C ALA A 620 -26.42 16.30 -41.58
N HIS A 621 -26.06 16.86 -40.42
CA HIS A 621 -25.18 18.02 -40.33
C HIS A 621 -23.77 17.71 -40.88
N VAL A 622 -23.16 16.61 -40.45
CA VAL A 622 -21.83 16.18 -40.92
C VAL A 622 -21.86 15.87 -42.42
N GLU A 623 -22.88 15.17 -42.93
CA GLU A 623 -23.04 14.94 -44.38
C GLU A 623 -23.10 16.24 -45.19
N ASN A 624 -23.75 17.29 -44.67
CA ASN A 624 -23.79 18.58 -45.34
C ASN A 624 -22.46 19.34 -45.22
N LEU A 625 -21.79 19.27 -44.06
CA LEU A 625 -20.45 19.83 -43.88
C LEU A 625 -19.46 19.20 -44.87
N ARG A 626 -19.49 17.87 -45.06
CA ARG A 626 -18.67 17.16 -46.04
C ARG A 626 -18.90 17.63 -47.48
N LYS A 627 -20.15 17.91 -47.88
CA LYS A 627 -20.48 18.47 -49.21
C LYS A 627 -19.85 19.85 -49.41
N VAL A 628 -19.88 20.71 -48.39
CA VAL A 628 -19.30 22.07 -48.44
C VAL A 628 -17.76 22.02 -48.39
N ALA A 629 -17.19 21.17 -47.54
CA ALA A 629 -15.75 20.97 -47.39
C ALA A 629 -15.10 20.13 -48.51
N SER A 630 -15.89 19.58 -49.43
CA SER A 630 -15.46 18.66 -50.50
C SER A 630 -14.78 17.38 -49.99
N GLY A 631 -15.06 16.94 -48.76
CA GLY A 631 -14.45 15.75 -48.15
C GLY A 631 -14.44 15.76 -46.62
N GLY A 632 -13.58 14.92 -46.05
CA GLY A 632 -13.33 14.79 -44.60
C GLY A 632 -14.43 14.08 -43.80
N PHE A 633 -14.26 14.07 -42.48
CA PHE A 633 -15.22 13.66 -41.43
C PHE A 633 -15.73 12.22 -41.47
N ASP A 634 -15.01 11.31 -42.15
CA ASP A 634 -15.40 9.89 -42.22
C ASP A 634 -15.39 9.20 -40.85
N GLY A 635 -14.43 9.53 -39.98
CA GLY A 635 -14.36 8.96 -38.63
C GLY A 635 -15.55 9.39 -37.77
N LEU A 636 -15.82 10.70 -37.70
CA LEU A 636 -16.99 11.27 -37.03
C LEU A 636 -18.31 10.65 -37.52
N LEU A 637 -18.48 10.53 -38.85
CA LEU A 637 -19.71 9.96 -39.43
C LEU A 637 -19.88 8.47 -39.07
N ARG A 638 -18.80 7.67 -39.07
CA ARG A 638 -18.83 6.27 -38.63
C ARG A 638 -19.22 6.18 -37.15
N VAL A 639 -18.58 6.95 -36.28
CA VAL A 639 -18.79 6.92 -34.82
C VAL A 639 -20.23 7.32 -34.47
N LEU A 640 -20.76 8.40 -35.06
CA LEU A 640 -22.16 8.78 -34.90
C LEU A 640 -23.12 7.69 -35.40
N GLY A 641 -22.79 7.04 -36.53
CA GLY A 641 -23.53 5.90 -37.06
C GLY A 641 -23.60 4.71 -36.09
N THR A 642 -22.48 4.38 -35.44
CA THR A 642 -22.40 3.31 -34.43
C THR A 642 -23.15 3.68 -33.15
N LEU A 643 -22.94 4.88 -32.59
CA LEU A 643 -23.65 5.34 -31.39
C LEU A 643 -25.17 5.34 -31.60
N ARG A 644 -25.65 5.79 -32.77
CA ARG A 644 -27.06 5.68 -33.15
C ARG A 644 -27.57 4.24 -33.20
N ALA A 645 -26.77 3.30 -33.72
CA ALA A 645 -27.14 1.89 -33.78
C ALA A 645 -27.21 1.26 -32.38
N ILE A 646 -26.31 1.65 -31.47
CA ILE A 646 -26.32 1.25 -30.06
C ILE A 646 -27.56 1.81 -29.36
N ALA A 647 -27.82 3.12 -29.46
CA ALA A 647 -29.01 3.77 -28.89
C ALA A 647 -30.32 3.10 -29.36
N ARG A 648 -30.42 2.70 -30.63
CA ARG A 648 -31.56 1.92 -31.15
C ARG A 648 -31.62 0.49 -30.58
N THR A 649 -30.46 -0.12 -30.30
CA THR A 649 -30.38 -1.45 -29.68
C THR A 649 -30.82 -1.41 -28.22
N GLU A 650 -30.34 -0.43 -27.47
CA GLU A 650 -30.70 -0.21 -26.06
C GLU A 650 -32.18 0.15 -25.91
N LEU A 651 -32.76 0.98 -26.79
CA LEU A 651 -34.21 1.22 -26.82
C LEU A 651 -35.04 -0.05 -27.11
N ALA A 652 -34.50 -0.99 -27.89
CA ALA A 652 -35.21 -2.22 -28.28
C ALA A 652 -35.00 -3.40 -27.31
N ARG A 653 -33.90 -3.40 -26.55
CA ARG A 653 -33.45 -4.55 -25.73
C ARG A 653 -33.14 -4.22 -24.27
N GLY A 654 -33.07 -2.94 -23.92
CA GLY A 654 -32.61 -2.44 -22.61
C GLY A 654 -31.10 -2.39 -22.40
N ALA A 655 -30.31 -3.06 -23.25
CA ALA A 655 -28.86 -3.16 -23.12
C ALA A 655 -28.16 -3.35 -24.49
N PRO A 656 -26.86 -3.00 -24.62
CA PRO A 656 -26.09 -3.24 -25.84
C PRO A 656 -25.85 -4.75 -26.08
N THR A 657 -25.46 -5.11 -27.32
CA THR A 657 -24.85 -6.42 -27.61
C THR A 657 -23.46 -6.52 -26.97
N PRO A 658 -22.91 -7.74 -26.77
CA PRO A 658 -21.51 -7.92 -26.38
C PRO A 658 -20.53 -7.16 -27.29
N ASP A 659 -20.67 -7.28 -28.61
CA ASP A 659 -19.81 -6.58 -29.58
C ASP A 659 -19.89 -5.04 -29.44
N GLN A 660 -21.09 -4.51 -29.18
CA GLN A 660 -21.29 -3.08 -28.93
C GLN A 660 -20.70 -2.64 -27.58
N ALA A 661 -20.82 -3.45 -26.52
CA ALA A 661 -20.20 -3.18 -25.22
C ALA A 661 -18.66 -3.20 -25.32
N THR A 662 -18.09 -4.17 -26.04
CA THR A 662 -16.66 -4.24 -26.36
C THR A 662 -16.21 -3.03 -27.18
N TRP A 663 -17.00 -2.58 -28.17
CA TRP A 663 -16.70 -1.38 -28.93
C TRP A 663 -16.78 -0.12 -28.05
N LEU A 664 -17.81 0.00 -27.19
CA LEU A 664 -17.93 1.11 -26.24
C LEU A 664 -16.75 1.18 -25.29
N ALA A 665 -16.21 0.05 -24.85
CA ALA A 665 -15.03 -0.01 -23.98
C ALA A 665 -13.78 0.66 -24.59
N MET A 666 -13.70 0.75 -25.92
CA MET A 666 -12.56 1.34 -26.66
C MET A 666 -12.68 2.87 -26.80
N VAL A 667 -13.04 3.58 -25.72
CA VAL A 667 -13.35 5.03 -25.73
C VAL A 667 -12.16 5.89 -26.19
N ALA A 668 -11.12 5.92 -25.36
CA ALA A 668 -9.99 6.83 -25.50
C ALA A 668 -8.78 6.30 -24.71
N GLU A 669 -7.72 5.97 -25.43
CA GLU A 669 -6.37 5.72 -24.96
C GLU A 669 -5.45 6.82 -25.50
N HIS A 670 -4.72 7.46 -24.60
CA HIS A 670 -3.85 8.60 -24.92
C HIS A 670 -2.48 8.40 -24.29
N ILE A 671 -1.45 8.35 -25.13
CA ILE A 671 -0.05 8.22 -24.73
C ILE A 671 0.75 9.40 -25.31
N PRO A 672 0.88 10.53 -24.57
CA PRO A 672 1.37 11.81 -25.13
C PRO A 672 2.84 11.83 -25.56
N LEU A 673 3.65 10.88 -25.10
CA LEU A 673 5.11 10.89 -25.25
C LEU A 673 5.68 9.61 -25.90
N GLY A 674 4.82 8.71 -26.39
CA GLY A 674 5.24 7.38 -26.83
C GLY A 674 5.48 6.40 -25.66
N GLY A 675 4.74 5.30 -25.66
CA GLY A 675 4.80 4.25 -24.64
C GLY A 675 4.49 4.65 -23.18
N TYR A 676 4.33 3.64 -22.32
CA TYR A 676 4.20 3.80 -20.87
C TYR A 676 5.55 4.17 -20.21
N GLY A 677 6.17 5.28 -20.60
CA GLY A 677 7.48 5.66 -20.06
C GLY A 677 8.11 6.96 -20.54
N GLY A 678 7.59 7.61 -21.59
CA GLY A 678 8.05 8.92 -22.05
C GLY A 678 9.41 8.98 -22.77
N ASP A 679 10.24 7.94 -22.64
CA ASP A 679 11.54 7.80 -23.32
C ASP A 679 11.52 6.73 -24.44
N SER A 680 10.37 6.09 -24.72
CA SER A 680 10.26 5.20 -25.87
C SER A 680 10.10 6.03 -27.14
N GLY A 681 10.94 5.80 -28.15
CA GLY A 681 10.85 6.49 -29.45
C GLY A 681 9.62 6.10 -30.30
N GLU A 682 8.55 5.61 -29.67
CA GLU A 682 7.25 5.45 -30.31
C GLU A 682 6.62 6.82 -30.57
N PRO A 683 5.89 7.02 -31.69
CA PRO A 683 5.07 8.21 -31.85
C PRO A 683 3.92 8.23 -30.81
N PRO A 684 3.41 9.42 -30.42
CA PRO A 684 2.24 9.53 -29.55
C PRO A 684 1.04 8.73 -30.08
N LYS A 685 0.36 8.02 -29.18
CA LYS A 685 -0.82 7.21 -29.52
C LYS A 685 -2.10 7.93 -29.10
N TRP A 686 -2.95 8.19 -30.09
CA TRP A 686 -4.29 8.77 -29.95
C TRP A 686 -5.29 7.76 -30.53
N THR A 687 -5.76 6.83 -29.70
CA THR A 687 -6.46 5.60 -30.13
C THR A 687 -7.77 5.38 -29.36
N GLY A 688 -8.82 4.92 -30.06
CA GLY A 688 -10.16 4.79 -29.49
C GLY A 688 -11.21 5.58 -30.29
N TRP A 689 -12.48 5.21 -30.14
CA TRP A 689 -13.56 5.76 -30.97
C TRP A 689 -13.80 7.26 -30.76
N TYR A 690 -13.44 7.82 -29.60
CA TYR A 690 -13.54 9.26 -29.37
C TYR A 690 -12.53 10.05 -30.22
N PHE A 691 -11.29 9.57 -30.34
CA PHE A 691 -10.29 10.23 -31.20
C PHE A 691 -10.62 10.10 -32.68
N ASP A 692 -11.30 9.03 -33.09
CA ASP A 692 -11.85 8.86 -34.45
C ASP A 692 -12.87 9.96 -34.83
N MET A 693 -13.40 10.73 -33.88
CA MET A 693 -14.31 11.84 -34.16
C MET A 693 -13.62 13.11 -34.70
N PHE A 694 -12.28 13.17 -34.71
CA PHE A 694 -11.51 14.34 -35.10
C PHE A 694 -10.63 14.05 -36.33
N GLU A 695 -10.61 14.98 -37.30
CA GLU A 695 -9.73 14.88 -38.49
C GLU A 695 -8.24 14.90 -38.11
N ASP A 696 -7.89 15.73 -37.13
CA ASP A 696 -6.63 15.69 -36.42
C ASP A 696 -6.90 15.18 -35.00
N ARG A 697 -6.47 13.94 -34.72
CA ARG A 697 -6.76 13.26 -33.45
C ARG A 697 -6.12 13.96 -32.25
N GLU A 698 -4.96 14.58 -32.44
CA GLU A 698 -4.21 15.27 -31.39
C GLU A 698 -4.76 16.68 -31.17
N ILE A 699 -4.70 17.52 -32.20
CA ILE A 699 -5.08 18.93 -32.12
C ILE A 699 -6.59 19.08 -31.93
N GLY A 700 -7.40 18.16 -32.43
CA GLY A 700 -8.85 18.15 -32.25
C GLY A 700 -9.25 17.84 -30.81
N ALA A 701 -8.75 16.74 -30.26
CA ALA A 701 -9.19 16.24 -28.95
C ALA A 701 -8.55 16.95 -27.74
N THR A 702 -7.39 17.60 -27.92
CA THR A 702 -6.69 18.32 -26.83
C THR A 702 -7.10 19.78 -26.68
N ARG A 703 -7.85 20.35 -27.64
CA ARG A 703 -8.39 21.70 -27.51
C ARG A 703 -9.28 21.78 -26.28
N ALA A 704 -9.07 22.82 -25.48
CA ALA A 704 -9.88 23.05 -24.30
C ALA A 704 -11.36 23.20 -24.70
N ALA A 705 -12.23 22.47 -24.01
CA ALA A 705 -13.67 22.43 -24.30
C ALA A 705 -14.44 23.64 -23.74
N ASP A 706 -13.73 24.64 -23.19
CA ASP A 706 -14.33 25.86 -22.71
C ASP A 706 -14.42 26.92 -23.81
N LEU A 707 -15.57 27.56 -23.88
CA LEU A 707 -15.91 28.52 -24.92
C LEU A 707 -16.87 29.58 -24.39
N VAL A 708 -16.93 30.73 -25.07
CA VAL A 708 -17.99 31.72 -24.92
C VAL A 708 -18.44 32.21 -26.30
N ALA A 709 -19.74 32.44 -26.45
CA ALA A 709 -20.31 33.08 -27.63
C ALA A 709 -21.33 34.13 -27.18
N ASP A 710 -21.26 35.34 -27.74
CA ASP A 710 -22.40 36.24 -27.67
C ASP A 710 -23.53 35.72 -28.55
N TYR A 711 -24.76 35.83 -28.03
CA TYR A 711 -25.97 35.41 -28.75
C TYR A 711 -26.99 36.56 -28.87
N PHE A 712 -26.87 37.60 -28.05
CA PHE A 712 -27.74 38.77 -28.13
C PHE A 712 -27.07 40.06 -27.63
N THR A 713 -27.41 41.20 -28.23
CA THR A 713 -26.93 42.52 -27.81
C THR A 713 -28.09 43.33 -27.24
N LEU A 714 -28.03 43.63 -25.94
CA LEU A 714 -29.04 44.35 -25.17
C LEU A 714 -28.72 45.84 -25.12
N THR A 715 -28.88 46.54 -26.25
CA THR A 715 -28.52 47.96 -26.39
C THR A 715 -29.22 48.87 -25.38
N SER A 716 -30.48 48.59 -25.04
CA SER A 716 -31.26 49.32 -24.03
C SER A 716 -30.78 49.11 -22.59
N ALA A 717 -30.02 48.04 -22.32
CA ALA A 717 -29.41 47.75 -21.02
C ALA A 717 -27.89 47.99 -21.02
N ASN A 718 -27.31 48.45 -22.14
CA ASN A 718 -25.87 48.58 -22.36
C ASN A 718 -25.09 47.26 -22.06
N GLN A 719 -25.66 46.12 -22.46
CA GLN A 719 -25.13 44.78 -22.18
C GLN A 719 -25.05 43.89 -23.42
N VAL A 720 -24.26 42.82 -23.32
CA VAL A 720 -24.25 41.68 -24.24
C VAL A 720 -24.52 40.41 -23.44
N ALA A 721 -25.37 39.53 -23.99
CA ALA A 721 -25.71 38.25 -23.41
C ALA A 721 -24.90 37.13 -24.08
N TYR A 722 -24.29 36.29 -23.25
CA TYR A 722 -23.40 35.22 -23.65
C TYR A 722 -23.89 33.86 -23.14
N LEU A 723 -23.63 32.83 -23.93
CA LEU A 723 -23.63 31.44 -23.48
C LEU A 723 -22.20 30.92 -23.58
N GLY A 724 -21.83 30.02 -22.68
CA GLY A 724 -20.51 29.41 -22.69
C GLY A 724 -20.48 28.09 -21.96
N ALA A 725 -19.30 27.46 -21.98
CA ALA A 725 -19.00 26.27 -21.20
C ALA A 725 -17.65 26.44 -20.50
N ASP A 726 -17.52 25.89 -19.29
CA ASP A 726 -16.22 25.51 -18.74
C ASP A 726 -15.88 24.08 -19.20
N GLY A 727 -14.62 23.66 -19.00
CA GLY A 727 -14.22 22.26 -19.15
C GLY A 727 -15.12 21.29 -18.34
N PRO A 728 -15.20 20.01 -18.76
CA PRO A 728 -16.23 19.08 -18.30
C PRO A 728 -16.15 18.73 -16.80
N ARG A 729 -17.22 18.15 -16.27
CA ARG A 729 -17.28 17.47 -14.97
C ARG A 729 -17.67 16.01 -15.18
N LEU A 730 -17.50 15.15 -14.19
CA LEU A 730 -18.09 13.82 -14.23
C LEU A 730 -19.53 13.89 -13.68
N GLY A 731 -20.47 13.29 -14.41
CA GLY A 731 -21.79 12.94 -13.92
C GLY A 731 -21.83 11.47 -13.51
N VAL A 732 -22.65 11.15 -12.51
CA VAL A 732 -23.00 9.78 -12.12
C VAL A 732 -24.47 9.58 -12.43
N PHE A 733 -24.79 8.54 -13.19
CA PHE A 733 -26.14 8.27 -13.72
C PHE A 733 -26.60 6.89 -13.26
N VAL A 734 -27.84 6.77 -12.78
CA VAL A 734 -28.46 5.46 -12.55
C VAL A 734 -29.19 5.05 -13.81
N VAL A 735 -28.85 3.87 -14.33
CA VAL A 735 -29.50 3.22 -15.48
C VAL A 735 -30.24 2.00 -14.96
N ASP A 736 -31.56 2.04 -14.97
CA ASP A 736 -32.49 1.01 -14.51
C ASP A 736 -33.11 0.18 -15.65
N THR A 737 -32.60 0.36 -16.87
CA THR A 737 -32.97 -0.42 -18.06
C THR A 737 -32.00 -1.59 -18.28
N GLY A 738 -32.51 -2.70 -18.83
CA GLY A 738 -31.68 -3.85 -19.24
C GLY A 738 -31.23 -4.81 -18.14
N GLY A 739 -31.64 -4.61 -16.88
CA GLY A 739 -31.27 -5.46 -15.74
C GLY A 739 -31.57 -4.79 -14.41
N GLU A 740 -30.87 -5.20 -13.35
CA GLU A 740 -30.81 -4.45 -12.09
C GLU A 740 -30.31 -3.00 -12.33
N PRO A 741 -30.63 -2.02 -11.47
CA PRO A 741 -30.13 -0.65 -11.60
C PRO A 741 -28.61 -0.53 -11.44
N ARG A 742 -27.95 0.20 -12.34
CA ARG A 742 -26.48 0.30 -12.45
C ARG A 742 -26.04 1.75 -12.43
N ALA A 743 -24.94 2.05 -11.75
CA ALA A 743 -24.34 3.38 -11.72
C ALA A 743 -23.28 3.52 -12.82
N MET A 744 -23.50 4.45 -13.75
CA MET A 744 -22.61 4.79 -14.86
C MET A 744 -21.92 6.13 -14.58
N VAL A 745 -20.69 6.32 -15.08
CA VAL A 745 -19.94 7.59 -14.92
C VAL A 745 -19.48 8.08 -16.29
N GLY A 746 -19.68 9.37 -16.58
CA GLY A 746 -19.29 9.96 -17.86
C GLY A 746 -19.08 11.49 -17.80
N PRO A 747 -18.35 12.07 -18.76
CA PRO A 747 -18.13 13.51 -18.82
C PRO A 747 -19.42 14.26 -19.23
N VAL A 748 -19.73 15.32 -18.49
CA VAL A 748 -20.83 16.26 -18.76
C VAL A 748 -20.31 17.69 -18.88
N ALA A 749 -20.92 18.47 -19.77
CA ALA A 749 -20.57 19.88 -19.95
C ALA A 749 -20.92 20.72 -18.70
N ARG A 750 -20.13 21.77 -18.44
CA ARG A 750 -20.46 22.82 -17.48
C ARG A 750 -20.84 24.11 -18.22
N GLY A 751 -22.02 24.09 -18.84
CA GLY A 751 -22.60 25.27 -19.47
C GLY A 751 -22.95 26.37 -18.45
N TYR A 752 -22.86 27.63 -18.89
CA TYR A 752 -23.24 28.85 -18.16
C TYR A 752 -23.77 29.94 -19.10
N GLU A 753 -24.43 30.95 -18.53
CA GLU A 753 -24.71 32.24 -19.14
C GLU A 753 -23.90 33.35 -18.44
N ILE A 754 -23.61 34.43 -19.16
CA ILE A 754 -23.07 35.69 -18.61
C ILE A 754 -23.80 36.86 -19.29
N HIS A 755 -24.16 37.89 -18.52
CA HIS A 755 -24.48 39.21 -19.06
C HIS A 755 -23.34 40.17 -18.68
N ALA A 756 -22.62 40.71 -19.67
CA ALA A 756 -21.50 41.63 -19.45
C ALA A 756 -21.73 42.98 -20.16
N PRO A 757 -21.05 44.07 -19.73
CA PRO A 757 -21.21 45.39 -20.34
C PRO A 757 -20.87 45.43 -21.83
N LEU A 758 -21.54 46.29 -22.58
CA LEU A 758 -21.36 46.43 -24.02
C LEU A 758 -19.99 47.03 -24.41
N GLU A 759 -19.32 47.77 -23.52
CA GLU A 759 -18.03 48.42 -23.84
C GLU A 759 -16.90 47.43 -24.12
N LYS A 760 -16.97 46.20 -23.59
CA LYS A 760 -15.95 45.18 -23.77
C LYS A 760 -16.58 43.79 -23.93
N ARG A 761 -16.57 43.28 -25.17
CA ARG A 761 -17.03 41.91 -25.43
C ARG A 761 -16.09 40.87 -24.81
N LEU A 762 -16.68 39.75 -24.40
CA LEU A 762 -15.94 38.60 -23.88
C LEU A 762 -15.42 37.73 -25.03
N ASP A 763 -14.25 37.17 -24.81
CA ASP A 763 -13.63 36.08 -25.57
C ASP A 763 -13.41 34.87 -24.64
N ASP A 764 -13.02 33.71 -25.18
CA ASP A 764 -12.85 32.49 -24.37
C ASP A 764 -11.89 32.69 -23.20
N GLN A 765 -10.81 33.47 -23.41
CA GLN A 765 -9.79 33.74 -22.40
C GLN A 765 -10.32 34.60 -21.25
N THR A 766 -11.10 35.64 -21.53
CA THR A 766 -11.69 36.53 -20.53
C THR A 766 -12.92 35.93 -19.86
N ALA A 767 -13.67 35.09 -20.57
CA ALA A 767 -14.80 34.34 -20.01
C ALA A 767 -14.35 33.27 -19.01
N ARG A 768 -13.19 32.60 -19.21
CA ARG A 768 -12.62 31.62 -18.25
C ARG A 768 -12.63 32.10 -16.80
N THR A 769 -12.16 33.32 -16.55
CA THR A 769 -12.03 33.93 -15.22
C THR A 769 -13.21 34.82 -14.82
N HIS A 770 -14.26 34.90 -15.63
CA HIS A 770 -15.42 35.75 -15.34
C HIS A 770 -16.18 35.21 -14.12
N LEU A 771 -16.42 36.07 -13.12
CA LEU A 771 -17.00 35.67 -11.84
C LEU A 771 -18.52 35.48 -11.90
N ASP A 772 -19.24 36.30 -12.68
CA ASP A 772 -20.71 36.28 -12.76
C ASP A 772 -21.27 35.18 -13.70
N LYS A 773 -20.65 34.00 -13.72
CA LYS A 773 -21.17 32.83 -14.45
C LYS A 773 -22.43 32.31 -13.75
N ARG A 774 -23.56 32.36 -14.44
CA ARG A 774 -24.85 31.83 -13.95
C ARG A 774 -25.20 30.55 -14.68
N ALA A 775 -25.81 29.61 -13.98
CA ALA A 775 -26.27 28.36 -14.58
C ALA A 775 -27.43 27.77 -13.76
N PRO A 776 -28.56 28.49 -13.61
CA PRO A 776 -29.64 28.11 -12.68
C PRO A 776 -30.19 26.70 -12.96
N TRP A 777 -30.16 26.24 -14.22
CA TRP A 777 -30.52 24.86 -14.58
C TRP A 777 -29.66 23.79 -13.86
N ARG A 778 -28.40 24.09 -13.51
CA ARG A 778 -27.51 23.16 -12.80
C ARG A 778 -27.90 22.93 -11.34
N GLU A 779 -28.65 23.85 -10.72
CA GLU A 779 -29.10 23.70 -9.33
C GLU A 779 -30.00 22.47 -9.15
N SER A 780 -30.63 22.00 -10.24
CA SER A 780 -31.42 20.77 -10.25
C SER A 780 -30.61 19.48 -10.18
N PHE A 781 -29.30 19.50 -10.43
CA PHE A 781 -28.46 18.28 -10.53
C PHE A 781 -27.02 18.40 -10.00
N ALA A 782 -26.60 19.54 -9.46
CA ALA A 782 -25.23 19.73 -8.94
C ALA A 782 -25.20 20.58 -7.66
N THR A 783 -24.48 20.10 -6.64
CA THR A 783 -24.29 20.78 -5.34
C THR A 783 -23.05 21.68 -5.31
N ALA A 784 -22.99 22.58 -4.32
CA ALA A 784 -21.82 23.44 -4.08
C ALA A 784 -20.70 22.69 -3.31
N PRO A 785 -19.40 23.01 -3.52
CA PRO A 785 -18.27 22.38 -2.82
C PRO A 785 -18.16 22.74 -1.33
N VAL A 786 -17.48 21.90 -0.53
CA VAL A 786 -17.29 22.06 0.94
C VAL A 786 -15.82 21.78 1.37
N PRO A 787 -15.22 22.54 2.32
CA PRO A 787 -13.84 22.34 2.82
C PRO A 787 -13.72 21.84 4.30
N ASP A 788 -12.50 21.42 4.68
CA ASP A 788 -12.13 20.89 6.02
C ASP A 788 -11.91 21.97 7.13
N PRO A 789 -12.04 21.59 8.43
CA PRO A 789 -11.93 22.52 9.56
C PRO A 789 -10.49 22.70 10.13
N SER A 790 -10.13 23.93 10.50
CA SER A 790 -8.82 24.29 11.07
C SER A 790 -8.96 25.01 12.43
N ILE A 791 -8.48 24.39 13.51
CA ILE A 791 -8.70 24.78 14.92
C ILE A 791 -7.36 24.87 15.66
N GLY A 792 -6.82 26.07 15.89
CA GLY A 792 -5.48 26.26 16.47
C GLY A 792 -5.42 26.07 18.00
N LEU A 793 -5.15 24.84 18.46
CA LEU A 793 -5.07 24.46 19.87
C LEU A 793 -3.86 23.57 20.16
N ALA A 794 -3.10 23.84 21.22
CA ALA A 794 -2.02 22.97 21.70
C ALA A 794 -1.95 22.91 23.23
N GLY A 795 -1.23 21.93 23.79
CA GLY A 795 -1.04 21.85 25.25
C GLY A 795 0.01 20.84 25.72
N ASN A 796 0.45 20.98 26.97
CA ASN A 796 1.38 20.06 27.65
C ASN A 796 1.22 20.03 29.19
N VAL A 797 1.54 18.90 29.81
CA VAL A 797 1.53 18.73 31.28
C VAL A 797 2.91 18.99 31.89
N HIS A 798 2.94 19.67 33.04
CA HIS A 798 4.13 19.95 33.84
C HIS A 798 3.95 19.44 35.28
N ALA A 799 5.00 18.87 35.87
CA ALA A 799 5.02 18.36 37.24
C ALA A 799 5.57 19.40 38.23
N CYS A 800 4.69 19.99 39.02
CA CYS A 800 4.99 21.06 39.98
C CYS A 800 5.08 20.52 41.41
N ALA A 801 5.93 21.14 42.25
CA ALA A 801 5.96 20.89 43.68
C ALA A 801 5.03 21.86 44.41
N ARG A 802 4.09 21.33 45.19
CA ARG A 802 3.21 22.11 46.06
C ARG A 802 3.11 21.43 47.42
N ASP A 803 3.51 22.14 48.48
CA ASP A 803 3.45 21.66 49.86
C ASP A 803 4.18 20.30 50.08
N GLY A 804 5.25 20.06 49.31
CA GLY A 804 6.05 18.82 49.32
C GLY A 804 5.44 17.64 48.54
N LYS A 805 4.34 17.86 47.83
CA LYS A 805 3.59 16.87 47.04
C LYS A 805 3.50 17.28 45.56
N LEU A 806 3.13 16.32 44.71
CA LEU A 806 2.98 16.54 43.28
C LEU A 806 1.66 17.27 42.93
N GLU A 807 1.78 18.36 42.17
CA GLU A 807 0.69 19.03 41.44
C GLU A 807 1.00 18.93 39.94
N ALA A 808 0.19 18.20 39.16
CA ALA A 808 0.30 18.17 37.70
C ALA A 808 -0.54 19.30 37.10
N ARG A 809 0.06 20.07 36.20
CA ARG A 809 -0.61 21.18 35.51
C ARG A 809 -0.61 20.98 34.00
N LEU A 810 -1.78 20.86 33.38
CA LEU A 810 -1.91 20.98 31.93
C LEU A 810 -2.06 22.45 31.58
N VAL A 811 -1.12 22.97 30.79
CA VAL A 811 -1.22 24.29 30.16
C VAL A 811 -1.70 24.09 28.72
N LEU A 812 -2.78 24.77 28.35
CA LEU A 812 -3.27 24.86 26.98
C LEU A 812 -2.98 26.26 26.42
N ALA A 813 -2.74 26.34 25.11
CA ALA A 813 -2.71 27.58 24.34
C ALA A 813 -3.70 27.47 23.18
N SER A 814 -4.51 28.50 22.95
CA SER A 814 -5.46 28.58 21.83
C SER A 814 -5.33 29.90 21.07
N ASP A 815 -5.48 29.87 19.75
CA ASP A 815 -5.54 31.09 18.91
C ASP A 815 -6.93 31.77 18.90
N ARG A 816 -7.96 31.09 19.44
CA ARG A 816 -9.36 31.52 19.44
C ARG A 816 -10.14 31.04 20.67
N ASP A 817 -11.37 31.50 20.81
CA ASP A 817 -12.32 30.94 21.79
C ASP A 817 -12.87 29.59 21.29
N LEU A 818 -12.84 28.58 22.17
CA LEU A 818 -13.31 27.22 21.92
C LEU A 818 -14.51 26.83 22.81
N GLY A 819 -14.85 27.66 23.81
CA GLY A 819 -15.82 27.30 24.84
C GLY A 819 -15.38 26.07 25.67
N PRO A 820 -16.32 25.20 26.09
CA PRO A 820 -16.03 24.16 27.07
C PRO A 820 -15.14 23.03 26.50
N VAL A 821 -14.01 22.82 27.17
CA VAL A 821 -13.05 21.75 26.91
C VAL A 821 -12.90 20.88 28.15
N ALA A 822 -13.07 19.56 27.99
CA ALA A 822 -12.90 18.57 29.05
C ALA A 822 -11.53 17.89 28.96
N VAL A 823 -10.86 17.73 30.10
CA VAL A 823 -9.51 17.18 30.23
C VAL A 823 -9.51 16.01 31.23
N THR A 824 -8.90 14.90 30.85
CA THR A 824 -8.61 13.76 31.76
C THR A 824 -7.11 13.45 31.73
N LEU A 825 -6.49 13.23 32.89
CA LEU A 825 -5.11 12.74 32.97
C LEU A 825 -5.12 11.22 33.12
N LEU A 826 -4.23 10.54 32.38
CA LEU A 826 -4.12 9.08 32.35
C LEU A 826 -2.76 8.62 32.89
N ASP A 827 -2.77 7.44 33.51
CA ASP A 827 -1.56 6.77 34.01
C ASP A 827 -0.88 5.89 32.93
N HIS A 828 0.12 5.10 33.33
CA HIS A 828 0.83 4.18 32.44
C HIS A 828 -0.02 3.01 31.89
N HIS A 829 -1.11 2.64 32.56
CA HIS A 829 -2.12 1.67 32.06
C HIS A 829 -3.17 2.32 31.15
N GLY A 830 -3.28 3.65 31.18
CA GLY A 830 -4.30 4.42 30.46
C GLY A 830 -5.54 4.71 31.32
N ASP A 831 -5.48 4.46 32.62
CA ASP A 831 -6.59 4.68 33.55
C ASP A 831 -6.64 6.15 34.02
N PRO A 832 -7.84 6.72 34.21
CA PRO A 832 -7.99 8.08 34.74
C PRO A 832 -7.37 8.21 36.14
N LEU A 833 -6.33 9.04 36.27
CA LEU A 833 -5.71 9.37 37.55
C LEU A 833 -6.60 10.26 38.44
N VAL A 834 -7.54 10.96 37.80
CA VAL A 834 -8.38 12.04 38.33
C VAL A 834 -9.71 12.06 37.57
N PRO A 835 -10.80 12.53 38.19
CA PRO A 835 -12.02 12.90 37.47
C PRO A 835 -11.73 13.91 36.35
N ALA A 836 -12.50 13.83 35.25
CA ALA A 836 -12.39 14.78 34.14
C ALA A 836 -12.72 16.21 34.60
N LEU A 837 -11.82 17.15 34.31
CA LEU A 837 -11.99 18.57 34.62
C LEU A 837 -12.37 19.33 33.34
N THR A 838 -13.50 20.03 33.35
CA THR A 838 -13.98 20.84 32.22
C THR A 838 -13.85 22.32 32.55
N GLN A 839 -13.30 23.12 31.63
CA GLN A 839 -13.21 24.58 31.72
C GLN A 839 -13.53 25.21 30.34
N ASP A 840 -14.02 26.45 30.33
CA ASP A 840 -14.06 27.24 29.09
C ASP A 840 -12.64 27.68 28.69
N VAL A 841 -12.26 27.42 27.43
CA VAL A 841 -10.93 27.74 26.87
C VAL A 841 -11.06 28.87 25.86
N GLY A 842 -10.73 30.09 26.31
CA GLY A 842 -10.60 31.27 25.46
C GLY A 842 -9.26 31.32 24.70
N ALA A 843 -9.09 32.36 23.87
CA ALA A 843 -7.82 32.67 23.23
C ALA A 843 -6.73 33.02 24.27
N GLY A 844 -5.50 32.54 24.07
CA GLY A 844 -4.39 32.65 25.03
C GLY A 844 -4.19 31.38 25.84
N PHE A 845 -3.68 31.51 27.08
CA PHE A 845 -3.36 30.38 27.95
C PHE A 845 -4.52 30.00 28.89
N SER A 846 -4.77 28.70 29.03
CA SER A 846 -5.68 28.11 30.05
C SER A 846 -4.92 27.06 30.87
N VAL A 847 -5.22 26.93 32.17
CA VAL A 847 -4.46 26.06 33.10
C VAL A 847 -5.38 25.18 33.94
N TYR A 848 -5.23 23.88 33.77
CA TYR A 848 -5.90 22.83 34.54
C TYR A 848 -4.94 22.30 35.59
N SER A 849 -5.39 22.14 36.84
CA SER A 849 -4.55 21.71 37.96
C SER A 849 -5.09 20.46 38.66
N PHE A 850 -4.19 19.53 38.96
CA PHE A 850 -4.49 18.20 39.47
C PHE A 850 -3.50 17.83 40.59
N ARG A 851 -3.98 17.36 41.75
CA ARG A 851 -3.17 17.12 42.96
C ARG A 851 -3.09 15.64 43.34
N PHE A 852 -1.88 15.22 43.69
CA PHE A 852 -1.53 13.85 44.09
C PHE A 852 -0.99 13.86 45.53
N PRO A 853 -1.86 13.85 46.55
CA PRO A 853 -1.47 14.05 47.94
C PRO A 853 -0.56 12.95 48.49
N GLU A 854 -0.57 11.75 47.92
CA GLU A 854 0.28 10.64 48.37
C GLU A 854 1.70 10.67 47.75
N ILE A 855 1.90 11.36 46.63
CA ILE A 855 3.17 11.35 45.89
C ILE A 855 4.09 12.49 46.37
N PRO A 856 5.22 12.21 47.03
CA PRO A 856 6.18 13.24 47.43
C PRO A 856 6.89 13.83 46.20
N TRP A 857 7.02 15.16 46.17
CA TRP A 857 7.68 15.87 45.07
C TRP A 857 8.46 17.10 45.57
N PRO A 858 9.74 17.28 45.18
CA PRO A 858 10.54 16.43 44.29
C PRO A 858 10.89 15.06 44.91
N PRO A 859 11.22 14.05 44.10
CA PRO A 859 11.57 12.72 44.59
C PRO A 859 12.89 12.72 45.39
N PRO A 860 13.03 11.88 46.44
CA PRO A 860 14.20 11.88 47.31
C PRO A 860 15.48 11.41 46.61
N GLU A 861 16.64 11.94 47.02
CA GLU A 861 17.93 11.51 46.49
C GLU A 861 18.33 10.10 46.97
N PRO A 862 18.89 9.23 46.09
CA PRO A 862 19.33 7.89 46.47
C PRO A 862 20.64 7.91 47.29
N THR A 863 20.70 7.04 48.30
CA THR A 863 21.84 6.95 49.23
C THR A 863 23.11 6.40 48.57
N GLN A 864 24.28 6.73 49.14
CA GLN A 864 25.61 6.51 48.54
C GLN A 864 25.88 5.07 48.07
N GLY A 865 25.30 4.05 48.70
CA GLY A 865 25.53 2.64 48.36
C GLY A 865 24.92 2.17 47.03
N GLN A 866 23.98 2.93 46.43
CA GLN A 866 23.30 2.53 45.20
C GLN A 866 23.97 3.07 43.91
N ARG A 867 25.10 3.78 44.03
CA ARG A 867 25.83 4.38 42.91
C ARG A 867 26.81 3.39 42.26
N ARG A 868 26.36 2.58 41.30
CA ARG A 868 27.23 1.91 40.31
C ARG A 868 26.94 2.38 38.89
N ALA A 869 27.99 2.45 38.08
CA ALA A 869 28.04 3.20 36.83
C ALA A 869 27.42 2.47 35.61
N SER A 870 27.20 3.24 34.53
CA SER A 870 26.88 2.85 33.13
C SER A 870 25.42 2.85 32.63
N ARG A 871 24.40 3.13 33.45
CA ARG A 871 23.06 3.52 32.94
C ARG A 871 22.51 4.74 33.69
N PRO A 872 21.94 5.74 32.99
CA PRO A 872 21.17 6.80 33.64
C PRO A 872 19.89 6.18 34.22
N ARG A 873 19.89 5.89 35.53
CA ARG A 873 18.71 5.37 36.22
C ARG A 873 17.63 6.45 36.25
N SER A 874 16.39 6.03 36.00
CA SER A 874 15.24 6.93 35.88
C SER A 874 15.07 7.80 37.13
N ARG A 875 15.01 9.12 36.94
CA ARG A 875 14.29 9.99 37.88
C ARG A 875 12.88 9.43 38.01
N ALA A 876 12.29 9.46 39.22
CA ALA A 876 10.89 9.08 39.38
C ALA A 876 10.04 9.91 38.41
N SER A 877 9.31 9.23 37.53
CA SER A 877 8.42 9.87 36.57
C SER A 877 7.18 10.42 37.27
N SER A 878 6.56 11.43 36.65
CA SER A 878 5.17 11.76 36.93
C SER A 878 4.30 10.51 36.68
N PRO A 879 3.29 10.22 37.52
CA PRO A 879 2.33 9.15 37.21
C PRO A 879 1.50 9.46 35.96
N VAL A 880 1.42 10.75 35.57
CA VAL A 880 0.71 11.20 34.37
C VAL A 880 1.54 10.90 33.14
N GLU A 881 1.10 9.93 32.34
CA GLU A 881 1.80 9.49 31.12
C GLU A 881 0.99 9.78 29.84
N ALA A 882 -0.31 10.06 29.93
CA ALA A 882 -1.13 10.52 28.79
C ALA A 882 -2.29 11.44 29.21
N ILE A 883 -3.00 12.01 28.23
CA ILE A 883 -4.16 12.88 28.41
C ILE A 883 -5.27 12.62 27.37
N VAL A 884 -6.52 12.90 27.77
CA VAL A 884 -7.68 13.06 26.89
C VAL A 884 -8.09 14.52 26.89
N VAL A 885 -8.35 15.10 25.72
CA VAL A 885 -8.83 16.47 25.53
C VAL A 885 -10.04 16.44 24.60
N ARG A 886 -11.17 16.96 25.06
CA ARG A 886 -12.45 16.95 24.31
C ARG A 886 -13.03 18.35 24.23
N ILE A 887 -13.25 18.84 23.01
CA ILE A 887 -13.95 20.09 22.71
C ILE A 887 -15.43 19.73 22.53
N GLU A 888 -16.34 20.29 23.33
CA GLU A 888 -17.75 19.86 23.30
C GLU A 888 -18.55 20.46 22.11
N ASP A 889 -18.12 21.61 21.55
CA ASP A 889 -18.81 22.26 20.43
C ASP A 889 -17.85 22.97 19.45
N LEU A 890 -17.62 22.35 18.29
CA LEU A 890 -16.84 22.92 17.19
C LEU A 890 -17.47 24.15 16.53
N ALA A 891 -18.78 24.41 16.73
CA ALA A 891 -19.43 25.57 16.14
C ALA A 891 -18.92 26.88 16.73
N ARG A 892 -18.58 26.91 18.03
CA ARG A 892 -17.97 28.06 18.70
C ARG A 892 -16.60 28.42 18.13
N ALA A 893 -15.81 27.39 17.78
CA ALA A 893 -14.49 27.55 17.16
C ALA A 893 -14.52 27.97 15.68
N GLY A 894 -15.72 28.13 15.10
CA GLY A 894 -15.93 28.42 13.68
C GLY A 894 -15.53 27.28 12.74
N ALA A 895 -15.54 26.04 13.22
CA ALA A 895 -14.78 24.94 12.62
C ALA A 895 -15.56 23.62 12.55
N GLY A 896 -16.86 23.68 12.29
CA GLY A 896 -17.73 22.51 12.11
C GLY A 896 -18.94 22.52 13.04
N ARG A 897 -19.47 21.33 13.34
CA ARG A 897 -20.59 21.11 14.27
C ARG A 897 -20.32 19.85 15.09
N GLY A 898 -20.77 19.83 16.35
CA GLY A 898 -20.60 18.69 17.26
C GLY A 898 -19.27 18.70 18.02
N ALA A 899 -19.02 17.65 18.79
CA ALA A 899 -17.84 17.52 19.64
C ALA A 899 -16.64 16.88 18.93
N PHE A 900 -15.42 17.19 19.39
CA PHE A 900 -14.17 16.60 18.91
C PHE A 900 -13.32 16.11 20.08
N THR A 901 -12.68 14.94 19.96
CA THR A 901 -11.84 14.35 21.02
C THR A 901 -10.46 13.97 20.51
N ARG A 902 -9.42 14.32 21.28
CA ARG A 902 -8.02 13.99 21.06
C ARG A 902 -7.49 13.20 22.27
N VAL A 903 -6.69 12.16 22.01
CA VAL A 903 -6.13 11.27 23.04
C VAL A 903 -4.63 11.08 22.76
N THR A 904 -3.79 11.11 23.80
CA THR A 904 -2.37 10.74 23.73
C THR A 904 -2.12 9.35 24.35
N SER A 905 -0.95 8.74 24.13
CA SER A 905 -0.66 7.35 24.53
C SER A 905 0.39 7.25 25.63
N PRO A 906 0.16 6.43 26.68
CA PRO A 906 1.08 6.32 27.82
C PRO A 906 2.23 5.30 27.63
N SER A 907 2.09 4.29 26.75
CA SER A 907 3.02 3.14 26.76
C SER A 907 4.48 3.45 26.39
N VAL A 908 5.40 2.98 27.25
CA VAL A 908 6.86 3.02 27.05
C VAL A 908 7.38 1.95 26.06
N PHE A 909 6.56 0.97 25.67
CA PHE A 909 6.94 -0.09 24.72
C PHE A 909 6.33 0.05 23.32
N SER A 910 5.30 0.88 23.11
CA SER A 910 4.92 1.32 21.76
C SER A 910 5.85 2.44 21.27
N GLY A 911 6.94 2.06 20.58
CA GLY A 911 7.78 2.98 19.81
C GLY A 911 8.98 3.56 20.56
N LYS A 912 10.02 2.74 20.82
CA LYS A 912 11.36 3.31 21.03
C LYS A 912 12.12 3.56 19.73
N ASP A 913 11.82 2.81 18.66
CA ASP A 913 12.28 3.07 17.29
C ASP A 913 11.21 2.58 16.28
N TYR A 914 10.22 3.40 15.92
CA TYR A 914 9.25 3.09 14.84
C TYR A 914 8.88 4.33 14.02
N THR A 915 8.65 4.12 12.72
CA THR A 915 8.62 5.13 11.65
C THR A 915 7.32 5.95 11.57
N PRO A 916 7.31 7.10 10.85
CA PRO A 916 6.20 8.06 10.85
C PRO A 916 4.90 7.60 10.16
N ASP A 917 4.93 6.49 9.44
CA ASP A 917 3.97 6.21 8.35
C ASP A 917 2.77 5.34 8.76
N LEU A 918 2.62 5.07 10.06
CA LEU A 918 1.41 4.52 10.66
C LEU A 918 0.69 5.62 11.45
N PRO A 919 -0.64 5.56 11.63
CA PRO A 919 -1.39 6.55 12.43
C PRO A 919 -0.95 6.51 13.90
N THR A 920 0.05 7.33 14.23
CA THR A 920 0.68 7.40 15.55
C THR A 920 -0.20 8.18 16.54
N ARG A 921 -0.46 7.58 17.70
CA ARG A 921 -0.94 8.34 18.86
C ARG A 921 0.23 9.21 19.36
N PRO A 922 0.05 10.52 19.62
CA PRO A 922 1.08 11.32 20.26
C PRO A 922 1.49 10.69 21.59
N ARG A 923 2.79 10.59 21.86
CA ARG A 923 3.31 9.96 23.07
C ARG A 923 3.47 10.98 24.18
N GLY A 924 3.17 10.60 25.42
CA GLY A 924 3.29 11.51 26.56
C GLY A 924 2.19 12.57 26.58
N THR A 925 2.51 13.74 27.12
CA THR A 925 1.52 14.74 27.55
C THR A 925 1.34 15.93 26.60
N PHE A 926 2.04 15.96 25.47
CA PHE A 926 1.99 17.06 24.49
C PHE A 926 1.04 16.77 23.31
N PHE A 927 0.33 17.79 22.83
CA PHE A 927 -0.46 17.73 21.60
C PHE A 927 -0.58 19.09 20.88
N SER A 928 -0.94 19.05 19.60
CA SER A 928 -1.28 20.19 18.75
C SER A 928 -2.42 19.80 17.77
N LEU A 929 -3.24 20.78 17.39
CA LEU A 929 -4.32 20.74 16.41
C LEU A 929 -4.29 22.05 15.59
N GLY A 930 -4.60 21.99 14.30
CA GLY A 930 -4.74 23.19 13.45
C GLY A 930 -3.45 23.76 12.83
N GLU A 931 -2.35 23.02 12.83
CA GLU A 931 -1.12 23.41 12.13
C GLU A 931 -1.03 22.74 10.74
N ARG A 932 -0.59 23.52 9.72
CA ARG A 932 -0.03 23.03 8.46
C ARG A 932 1.49 23.11 8.54
#